data_AF-A0A8H5TLA2-F1
#
_entry.id   AF-A0A8H5TLA2-F1
#
_cell.length_a   1.000
_cell.length_b   1.000
_cell.length_c   1.000
_cell.angle_alpha   90.00
_cell.angle_beta   90.00
_cell.angle_gamma   90.00
#
_symmetry.space_group_name_H-M   'P 1'
#
loop_
_entity.id
_entity.type
_entity.pdbx_description
1 polymer ?
#
loop_
_entity_poly.entity_id
_entity_poly.type
_entity_poly.pdbx_seq_one_letter_code
_entity_poly.pdbx_strand_id
1 'polypeptide(L)'
;MSGPAILVLGATGPSGICVLRELIHRGQHTITFVRNPAKVPQDLSENPLLEVIKGELSDFHGLSAAVARSSAIISLLGPASLKVPDPTLYASFYAALFPIMSQHKVRRILAMGTVSDTLPQDHFSLLRWAFVAFLRLAGPTAYQTILSITRAFESAHKDVDWTIFRLFFATGESDADTWRTLREQEDVFAGYIGEPGWTTSIHRAALAKWLVAEALEGTGRWIHGMPCGITPPLLAMMPTPEQAPELINIYITDESASEQSIDRTNYNSFDVLKEVWTGLGLPETSLASISLPGEEGPALPSSFKIGILGQASIGLSALTAAEIHALGNKSSVPRVTVPLEHAVIEYKSERLYTVSDELAAPSGGAIGGLHKTSDGYVRIHDGFPNHVQGTLHLLGLKTGATRQQVSEQTANWASIDLENCGTAEGKVAIYALRSYRQWDKLPQSRAISNFPISIKQVSQLSPTGLPRRMQPGNLKCLQGLRVVEMSRVIAAPLCGKTLAAHGAEVIWVTSPTLPDLPRVDREFGRGKKTVQLDIHNSEDRKQLLNLLKDCDVFVQGYRPGSLASYGLSQDQLRKINPTIIVANMSAFGPEGPWSGRRGFDSLVQTCSGMNVSEAEHAEKGEAARPTPCQALDHSGGYMLAVGVMAAVYHRAVKGGSWRVDVSLAGMMKYLRSLGQYPGASGFEARDFDKPEDVPEGYFEIQETGFGTMRSIKHSATIEGLEVGWDIMPKPLGSDKPAWD
;
A
#
# COMPACT_ATOMS: atom_id res chain seq x y z
N MET A 1 -32.99 -30.28 27.78
CA MET A 1 -33.55 -28.99 27.31
C MET A 1 -32.86 -28.70 25.99
N SER A 2 -33.63 -28.71 24.90
CA SER A 2 -33.14 -28.48 23.54
C SER A 2 -32.46 -27.11 23.42
N GLY A 3 -31.31 -27.04 22.75
CA GLY A 3 -30.60 -25.78 22.53
C GLY A 3 -31.44 -24.75 21.78
N PRO A 4 -31.04 -23.47 21.79
CA PRO A 4 -31.75 -22.40 21.07
C PRO A 4 -31.82 -22.68 19.57
N ALA A 5 -32.92 -22.29 18.92
CA ALA A 5 -33.17 -22.62 17.53
C ALA A 5 -32.41 -21.70 16.54
N ILE A 6 -32.28 -22.11 15.28
CA ILE A 6 -31.84 -21.21 14.19
C ILE A 6 -33.06 -20.72 13.43
N LEU A 7 -33.21 -19.40 13.29
CA LEU A 7 -34.28 -18.81 12.50
C LEU A 7 -33.87 -18.71 11.03
N VAL A 8 -34.64 -19.31 10.13
CA VAL A 8 -34.41 -19.23 8.68
C VAL A 8 -35.47 -18.37 8.02
N LEU A 9 -35.02 -17.28 7.39
CA LEU A 9 -35.85 -16.38 6.59
C LEU A 9 -35.65 -16.65 5.10
N GLY A 10 -36.74 -16.64 4.31
CA GLY A 10 -36.67 -16.99 2.88
C GLY A 10 -36.58 -18.50 2.61
N ALA A 11 -37.03 -19.33 3.55
CA ALA A 11 -36.85 -20.78 3.49
C ALA A 11 -37.63 -21.50 2.39
N THR A 12 -38.62 -20.86 1.76
CA THR A 12 -39.42 -21.47 0.69
C THR A 12 -38.76 -21.42 -0.69
N GLY A 13 -37.62 -20.73 -0.82
CA GLY A 13 -36.82 -20.75 -2.05
C GLY A 13 -35.92 -21.98 -2.11
N PRO A 14 -35.40 -22.37 -3.29
CA PRO A 14 -34.55 -23.56 -3.42
C PRO A 14 -33.34 -23.57 -2.48
N SER A 15 -32.62 -22.45 -2.35
CA SER A 15 -31.49 -22.34 -1.41
C SER A 15 -31.94 -22.44 0.06
N GLY A 16 -33.15 -21.95 0.35
CA GLY A 16 -33.74 -21.98 1.70
C GLY A 16 -34.09 -23.39 2.13
N ILE A 17 -34.63 -24.17 1.21
CA ILE A 17 -34.90 -25.59 1.41
C ILE A 17 -33.60 -26.34 1.69
N CYS A 18 -32.51 -26.07 0.96
CA CYS A 18 -31.20 -26.68 1.26
C CYS A 18 -30.66 -26.31 2.65
N VAL A 19 -30.86 -25.07 3.12
CA VAL A 19 -30.49 -24.66 4.48
C VAL A 19 -31.32 -25.40 5.54
N LEU A 20 -32.63 -25.53 5.34
CA LEU A 20 -33.49 -26.33 6.24
C LEU A 20 -33.01 -27.79 6.31
N ARG A 21 -32.71 -28.40 5.16
CA ARG A 21 -32.19 -29.77 5.08
C ARG A 21 -30.88 -29.92 5.86
N GLU A 22 -29.95 -28.99 5.68
CA GLU A 22 -28.65 -29.01 6.36
C GLU A 22 -28.77 -28.84 7.88
N LEU A 23 -29.61 -27.92 8.36
CA LEU A 23 -29.83 -27.73 9.80
C LEU A 23 -30.45 -28.98 10.44
N ILE A 24 -31.49 -29.55 9.83
CA ILE A 24 -32.15 -30.76 10.32
C ILE A 24 -31.18 -31.95 10.29
N HIS A 25 -30.37 -32.07 9.25
CA HIS A 25 -29.34 -33.11 9.14
C HIS A 25 -28.31 -33.03 10.27
N ARG A 26 -27.94 -31.82 10.71
CA ARG A 26 -27.06 -31.60 11.87
C ARG A 26 -27.77 -31.71 13.22
N GLY A 27 -29.06 -32.07 13.25
CA GLY A 27 -29.84 -32.19 14.48
C GLY A 27 -30.20 -30.84 15.13
N GLN A 28 -30.11 -29.74 14.38
CA GLN A 28 -30.32 -28.39 14.89
C GLN A 28 -31.82 -28.04 14.88
N HIS A 29 -32.36 -27.66 16.04
CA HIS A 29 -33.71 -27.09 16.11
C HIS A 29 -33.79 -25.83 15.26
N THR A 30 -34.81 -25.76 14.41
CA THR A 30 -34.94 -24.74 13.37
C THR A 30 -36.34 -24.15 13.39
N ILE A 31 -36.41 -22.83 13.32
CA ILE A 31 -37.67 -22.10 13.13
C ILE A 31 -37.62 -21.51 11.73
N THR A 32 -38.70 -21.61 10.97
CA THR A 32 -38.85 -20.84 9.73
C THR A 32 -40.08 -19.96 9.75
N PHE A 33 -39.92 -18.72 9.28
CA PHE A 33 -40.99 -17.74 9.22
C PHE A 33 -41.36 -17.50 7.75
N VAL A 34 -42.53 -18.01 7.34
CA VAL A 34 -42.91 -18.11 5.93
C VAL A 34 -44.33 -17.63 5.69
N ARG A 35 -44.54 -16.91 4.58
CA ARG A 35 -45.88 -16.44 4.18
C ARG A 35 -46.81 -17.59 3.80
N ASN A 36 -46.29 -18.61 3.14
CA ASN A 36 -47.04 -19.79 2.71
C ASN A 36 -46.35 -21.07 3.17
N PRO A 37 -46.76 -21.66 4.30
CA PRO A 37 -46.21 -22.91 4.83
C PRO A 37 -46.27 -24.08 3.85
N ALA A 38 -47.26 -24.14 2.96
CA ALA A 38 -47.41 -25.24 2.00
C ALA A 38 -46.28 -25.31 0.95
N LYS A 39 -45.41 -24.29 0.89
CA LYS A 39 -44.20 -24.32 0.03
C LYS A 39 -42.99 -24.97 0.70
N VAL A 40 -43.07 -25.28 1.99
CA VAL A 40 -42.05 -26.10 2.67
C VAL A 40 -42.31 -27.56 2.27
N PRO A 41 -41.31 -28.29 1.76
CA PRO A 41 -41.45 -29.71 1.43
C PRO A 41 -42.00 -30.53 2.59
N GLN A 42 -42.88 -31.48 2.28
CA GLN A 42 -43.61 -32.28 3.29
C GLN A 42 -42.64 -33.00 4.24
N ASP A 43 -41.57 -33.57 3.69
CA ASP A 43 -40.54 -34.29 4.44
C ASP A 43 -39.78 -33.41 5.45
N LEU A 44 -39.73 -32.10 5.23
CA LEU A 44 -39.18 -31.13 6.18
C LEU A 44 -40.25 -30.65 7.16
N SER A 45 -41.46 -30.35 6.69
CA SER A 45 -42.53 -29.83 7.54
C SER A 45 -43.04 -30.83 8.59
N GLU A 46 -42.89 -32.13 8.34
CA GLU A 46 -43.25 -33.19 9.28
C GLU A 46 -42.10 -33.53 10.26
N ASN A 47 -40.92 -32.94 10.06
CA ASN A 47 -39.77 -33.22 10.91
C ASN A 47 -39.90 -32.51 12.27
N PRO A 48 -39.73 -33.22 13.41
CA PRO A 48 -39.91 -32.63 14.74
C PRO A 48 -38.89 -31.54 15.10
N LEU A 49 -37.79 -31.42 14.35
CA LEU A 49 -36.79 -30.35 14.54
C LEU A 49 -37.17 -29.04 13.85
N LEU A 50 -38.19 -29.02 12.98
CA LEU A 50 -38.61 -27.83 12.25
C LEU A 50 -39.96 -27.29 12.75
N GLU A 51 -39.95 -26.06 13.25
CA GLU A 51 -41.16 -25.29 13.51
C GLU A 51 -41.45 -24.33 12.35
N VAL A 52 -42.62 -24.44 11.73
CA VAL A 52 -43.05 -23.56 10.63
C VAL A 52 -44.05 -22.53 11.15
N ILE A 53 -43.64 -21.27 11.18
CA ILE A 53 -44.47 -20.14 11.60
C ILE A 53 -44.99 -19.43 10.35
N LYS A 54 -46.32 -19.28 10.27
CA LYS A 54 -46.95 -18.51 9.19
C LYS A 54 -46.95 -17.01 9.53
N GLY A 55 -46.37 -16.19 8.65
CA GLY A 55 -46.40 -14.74 8.80
C GLY A 55 -45.83 -13.99 7.60
N GLU A 56 -46.12 -12.69 7.51
CA GLU A 56 -45.60 -11.79 6.48
C GLU A 56 -44.41 -10.98 6.99
N LEU A 57 -43.58 -10.42 6.10
CA LEU A 57 -42.42 -9.61 6.50
C LEU A 57 -42.80 -8.36 7.33
N SER A 58 -44.05 -7.92 7.25
CA SER A 58 -44.63 -6.83 8.05
C SER A 58 -45.12 -7.27 9.44
N ASP A 59 -45.22 -8.57 9.72
CA ASP A 59 -45.66 -9.12 11.00
C ASP A 59 -44.50 -9.16 12.01
N PHE A 60 -44.12 -7.97 12.49
CA PHE A 60 -43.02 -7.82 13.46
C PHE A 60 -43.32 -8.45 14.82
N HIS A 61 -44.58 -8.64 15.19
CA HIS A 61 -44.95 -9.30 16.44
C HIS A 61 -44.65 -10.80 16.38
N GLY A 62 -45.12 -11.49 15.33
CA GLY A 62 -44.80 -12.89 15.08
C GLY A 62 -43.30 -13.11 14.88
N LEU A 63 -42.64 -12.21 14.16
CA LEU A 63 -41.20 -12.26 13.94
C LEU A 63 -40.41 -12.09 15.25
N SER A 64 -40.80 -11.16 16.12
CA SER A 64 -40.16 -10.94 17.42
C SER A 64 -40.24 -12.18 18.31
N ALA A 65 -41.38 -12.87 18.34
CA ALA A 65 -41.52 -14.14 19.05
C ALA A 65 -40.66 -15.28 18.48
N ALA A 66 -40.40 -15.28 17.17
CA ALA A 66 -39.48 -16.23 16.54
C ALA A 66 -38.01 -15.90 16.89
N VAL A 67 -37.62 -14.62 16.80
CA VAL A 67 -36.27 -14.15 17.16
C VAL A 67 -35.94 -14.44 18.62
N ALA A 68 -36.88 -14.21 19.54
CA ALA A 68 -36.72 -14.48 20.98
C ALA A 68 -36.32 -15.92 21.33
N ARG A 69 -36.62 -16.88 20.45
CA ARG A 69 -36.35 -18.32 20.63
C ARG A 69 -35.13 -18.80 19.85
N SER A 70 -34.41 -17.89 19.22
CA SER A 70 -33.33 -18.21 18.28
C SER A 70 -31.96 -17.78 18.79
N SER A 71 -30.90 -18.52 18.45
CA SER A 71 -29.51 -18.15 18.74
C SER A 71 -28.84 -17.39 17.60
N ALA A 72 -29.25 -17.65 16.37
CA ALA A 72 -28.79 -16.97 15.17
C ALA A 72 -29.88 -16.97 14.09
N ILE A 73 -29.69 -16.11 13.09
CA ILE A 73 -30.59 -15.97 11.93
C ILE A 73 -29.80 -16.28 10.65
N ILE A 74 -30.38 -17.10 9.76
CA ILE A 74 -29.89 -17.26 8.38
C ILE A 74 -30.97 -16.74 7.44
N SER A 75 -30.67 -15.66 6.70
CA SER A 75 -31.62 -15.00 5.82
C SER A 75 -31.24 -15.15 4.36
N LEU A 76 -32.14 -15.74 3.58
CA LEU A 76 -32.01 -15.86 2.13
C LEU A 76 -32.97 -14.90 1.40
N LEU A 77 -33.43 -13.86 2.09
CA LEU A 77 -34.31 -12.83 1.52
C LEU A 77 -33.53 -11.90 0.59
N GLY A 78 -34.03 -11.73 -0.63
CA GLY A 78 -33.45 -10.87 -1.65
C GLY A 78 -34.32 -10.84 -2.90
N PRO A 79 -33.91 -10.09 -3.93
CA PRO A 79 -34.67 -10.00 -5.17
C PRO A 79 -34.69 -11.34 -5.91
N ALA A 80 -35.88 -11.94 -6.06
CA ALA A 80 -36.07 -13.17 -6.84
C ALA A 80 -36.21 -12.91 -8.36
N SER A 81 -36.27 -11.64 -8.78
CA SER A 81 -36.38 -11.26 -10.19
C SER A 81 -35.68 -9.91 -10.44
N LEU A 82 -35.35 -9.63 -11.71
CA LEU A 82 -34.76 -8.35 -12.13
C LEU A 82 -35.70 -7.15 -11.96
N LYS A 83 -37.01 -7.39 -11.81
CA LYS A 83 -38.02 -6.35 -11.58
C LYS A 83 -38.52 -6.44 -10.14
N VAL A 84 -38.05 -5.52 -9.31
CA VAL A 84 -38.53 -5.36 -7.93
C VAL A 84 -39.41 -4.11 -7.87
N PRO A 85 -40.69 -4.21 -7.46
CA PRO A 85 -41.59 -3.05 -7.39
C PRO A 85 -41.13 -1.99 -6.39
N ASP A 86 -40.62 -2.43 -5.24
CA ASP A 86 -40.10 -1.57 -4.18
C ASP A 86 -38.67 -2.00 -3.79
N PRO A 87 -37.64 -1.23 -4.19
CA PRO A 87 -36.25 -1.54 -3.88
C PRO A 87 -35.88 -1.45 -2.39
N THR A 88 -36.69 -0.80 -1.56
CA THR A 88 -36.37 -0.61 -0.13
C THR A 88 -37.01 -1.67 0.76
N LEU A 89 -37.99 -2.44 0.27
CA LEU A 89 -38.75 -3.44 1.03
C LEU A 89 -37.89 -4.30 1.98
N TYR A 90 -36.82 -4.91 1.44
CA TYR A 90 -35.93 -5.77 2.23
C TYR A 90 -35.03 -4.97 3.17
N ALA A 91 -34.53 -3.81 2.73
CA ALA A 91 -33.70 -2.93 3.56
C ALA A 91 -34.50 -2.42 4.78
N SER A 92 -35.75 -2.01 4.58
CA SER A 92 -36.67 -1.60 5.64
C SER A 92 -37.00 -2.76 6.59
N PHE A 93 -37.18 -3.97 6.05
CA PHE A 93 -37.34 -5.17 6.87
C PHE A 93 -36.13 -5.42 7.77
N TYR A 94 -34.90 -5.42 7.22
CA TYR A 94 -33.69 -5.63 8.01
C TYR A 94 -33.47 -4.50 9.04
N ALA A 95 -33.71 -3.25 8.67
CA ALA A 95 -33.62 -2.12 9.58
C ALA A 95 -34.57 -2.25 10.78
N ALA A 96 -35.74 -2.86 10.61
CA ALA A 96 -36.67 -3.18 11.70
C ALA A 96 -36.31 -4.47 12.45
N LEU A 97 -35.63 -5.42 11.79
CA LEU A 97 -35.19 -6.68 12.40
C LEU A 97 -34.03 -6.47 13.39
N PHE A 98 -33.06 -5.60 13.09
CA PHE A 98 -31.88 -5.42 13.96
C PHE A 98 -32.23 -4.96 15.39
N PRO A 99 -33.14 -3.99 15.61
CA PRO A 99 -33.59 -3.65 16.97
C PRO A 99 -34.25 -4.83 17.71
N ILE A 100 -35.02 -5.66 17.00
CA ILE A 100 -35.66 -6.86 17.58
C ILE A 100 -34.59 -7.89 17.99
N MET A 101 -33.57 -8.08 17.16
CA MET A 101 -32.42 -8.92 17.46
C MET A 101 -31.70 -8.46 18.73
N SER A 102 -31.37 -7.17 18.81
CA SER A 102 -30.74 -6.56 20.00
C SER A 102 -31.60 -6.71 21.25
N GLN A 103 -32.92 -6.47 21.14
CA GLN A 103 -33.88 -6.63 22.24
C GLN A 103 -33.83 -8.05 22.84
N HIS A 104 -33.75 -9.07 21.99
CA HIS A 104 -33.72 -10.47 22.40
C HIS A 104 -32.32 -11.06 22.55
N LYS A 105 -31.27 -10.23 22.45
CA LYS A 105 -29.85 -10.61 22.55
C LYS A 105 -29.41 -11.65 21.50
N VAL A 106 -30.07 -11.68 20.35
CA VAL A 106 -29.66 -12.51 19.21
C VAL A 106 -28.64 -11.71 18.41
N ARG A 107 -27.36 -12.04 18.53
CA ARG A 107 -26.29 -11.23 17.90
C ARG A 107 -26.01 -11.63 16.46
N ARG A 108 -26.10 -12.92 16.13
CA ARG A 108 -25.58 -13.45 14.86
C ARG A 108 -26.64 -13.45 13.76
N ILE A 109 -26.32 -12.89 12.59
CA ILE A 109 -27.11 -13.04 11.37
C ILE A 109 -26.21 -13.28 10.14
N LEU A 110 -26.58 -14.25 9.31
CA LEU A 110 -25.97 -14.49 8.01
C LEU A 110 -26.99 -14.18 6.93
N ALA A 111 -26.56 -13.53 5.85
CA ALA A 111 -27.39 -13.22 4.70
C ALA A 111 -26.72 -13.61 3.39
N MET A 112 -27.53 -13.78 2.34
CA MET A 112 -27.01 -13.85 0.97
C MET A 112 -26.94 -12.46 0.35
N GLY A 113 -25.80 -12.17 -0.27
CA GLY A 113 -25.61 -11.01 -1.13
C GLY A 113 -25.26 -11.44 -2.55
N THR A 114 -24.91 -10.47 -3.38
CA THR A 114 -24.48 -10.75 -4.75
C THR A 114 -23.12 -10.13 -5.01
N VAL A 115 -22.46 -10.56 -6.09
CA VAL A 115 -21.15 -10.02 -6.49
C VAL A 115 -21.18 -8.52 -6.88
N SER A 116 -22.38 -7.93 -6.93
CA SER A 116 -22.60 -6.49 -7.04
C SER A 116 -22.19 -5.72 -5.80
N ASP A 117 -22.18 -6.37 -4.63
CA ASP A 117 -21.69 -5.80 -3.38
C ASP A 117 -20.16 -5.73 -3.43
N THR A 118 -19.60 -4.54 -3.21
CA THR A 118 -18.17 -4.27 -3.41
C THR A 118 -17.44 -4.13 -2.10
N LEU A 119 -16.37 -4.90 -1.93
CA LEU A 119 -15.41 -4.74 -0.85
C LEU A 119 -14.07 -4.20 -1.38
N PRO A 120 -13.34 -3.39 -0.62
CA PRO A 120 -11.99 -2.93 -0.98
C PRO A 120 -11.00 -4.07 -1.25
N GLN A 121 -11.23 -5.24 -0.66
CA GLN A 121 -10.42 -6.45 -0.81
C GLN A 121 -10.74 -7.24 -2.10
N ASP A 122 -11.80 -6.89 -2.83
CA ASP A 122 -12.11 -7.53 -4.11
C ASP A 122 -11.07 -7.16 -5.17
N HIS A 123 -10.64 -8.14 -5.94
CA HIS A 123 -9.82 -7.93 -7.12
C HIS A 123 -10.68 -7.59 -8.34
N PHE A 124 -10.06 -6.94 -9.32
CA PHE A 124 -10.73 -6.67 -10.59
C PHE A 124 -11.09 -7.98 -11.30
N SER A 125 -12.34 -8.08 -11.72
CA SER A 125 -12.84 -9.17 -12.54
C SER A 125 -13.67 -8.57 -13.68
N LEU A 126 -13.22 -8.77 -14.92
CA LEU A 126 -13.93 -8.32 -16.11
C LEU A 126 -15.34 -8.95 -16.16
N LEU A 127 -15.46 -10.21 -15.75
CA LEU A 127 -16.72 -10.94 -15.70
C LEU A 127 -17.69 -10.30 -14.69
N ARG A 128 -17.21 -9.96 -13.49
CA ARG A 128 -18.00 -9.23 -12.50
C ARG A 128 -18.40 -7.87 -13.03
N TRP A 129 -17.45 -7.11 -13.58
CA TRP A 129 -17.73 -5.78 -14.12
C TRP A 129 -18.84 -5.83 -15.19
N ALA A 130 -18.76 -6.78 -16.13
CA ALA A 130 -19.77 -6.98 -17.17
C ALA A 130 -21.13 -7.36 -16.56
N PHE A 131 -21.16 -8.23 -15.55
CA PHE A 131 -22.38 -8.61 -14.86
C PHE A 131 -23.03 -7.45 -14.09
N VAL A 132 -22.24 -6.66 -13.37
CA VAL A 132 -22.72 -5.48 -12.65
C VAL A 132 -23.23 -4.42 -13.64
N ALA A 133 -22.54 -4.21 -14.75
CA ALA A 133 -23.00 -3.33 -15.83
C ALA A 133 -24.32 -3.84 -16.42
N PHE A 134 -24.45 -5.14 -16.67
CA PHE A 134 -25.69 -5.76 -17.11
C PHE A 134 -26.83 -5.54 -16.11
N LEU A 135 -26.61 -5.77 -14.81
CA LEU A 135 -27.63 -5.54 -13.79
C LEU A 135 -28.06 -4.07 -13.69
N ARG A 136 -27.11 -3.13 -13.81
CA ARG A 136 -27.43 -1.68 -13.86
C ARG A 136 -28.34 -1.32 -15.03
N LEU A 137 -28.18 -2.00 -16.17
CA LEU A 137 -28.94 -1.72 -17.40
C LEU A 137 -30.26 -2.50 -17.46
N ALA A 138 -30.23 -3.81 -17.21
CA ALA A 138 -31.35 -4.72 -17.42
C ALA A 138 -32.25 -4.91 -16.19
N GLY A 139 -31.75 -4.57 -14.99
CA GLY A 139 -32.49 -4.73 -13.73
C GLY A 139 -32.11 -3.67 -12.69
N PRO A 140 -32.25 -2.36 -12.98
CA PRO A 140 -31.81 -1.30 -12.08
C PRO A 140 -32.50 -1.35 -10.71
N THR A 141 -33.77 -1.77 -10.64
CA THR A 141 -34.48 -1.92 -9.35
C THR A 141 -33.95 -3.09 -8.53
N ALA A 142 -33.63 -4.22 -9.16
CA ALA A 142 -32.94 -5.32 -8.49
C ALA A 142 -31.53 -4.92 -8.01
N TYR A 143 -30.77 -4.20 -8.85
CA TYR A 143 -29.45 -3.67 -8.48
C TYR A 143 -29.53 -2.71 -7.27
N GLN A 144 -30.49 -1.79 -7.25
CA GLN A 144 -30.70 -0.91 -6.10
C GLN A 144 -31.17 -1.67 -4.86
N THR A 145 -32.00 -2.70 -5.02
CA THR A 145 -32.44 -3.57 -3.92
C THR A 145 -31.25 -4.25 -3.23
N ILE A 146 -30.34 -4.84 -4.02
CA ILE A 146 -29.11 -5.47 -3.52
C ILE A 146 -28.31 -4.48 -2.68
N LEU A 147 -27.99 -3.31 -3.25
CA LEU A 147 -27.20 -2.31 -2.54
C LEU A 147 -27.90 -1.77 -1.28
N SER A 148 -29.23 -1.70 -1.30
CA SER A 148 -30.00 -1.19 -0.16
C SER A 148 -30.03 -2.18 0.99
N ILE A 149 -30.08 -3.49 0.69
CA ILE A 149 -29.88 -4.55 1.70
C ILE A 149 -28.49 -4.39 2.33
N THR A 150 -27.43 -4.32 1.51
CA THR A 150 -26.05 -4.18 2.00
C THR A 150 -25.87 -2.96 2.90
N ARG A 151 -26.39 -1.79 2.49
CA ARG A 151 -26.36 -0.59 3.33
C ARG A 151 -27.12 -0.76 4.66
N ALA A 152 -28.24 -1.49 4.66
CA ALA A 152 -28.99 -1.75 5.89
C ALA A 152 -28.15 -2.59 6.87
N PHE A 153 -27.46 -3.62 6.38
CA PHE A 153 -26.52 -4.41 7.17
C PHE A 153 -25.33 -3.61 7.65
N GLU A 154 -24.70 -2.80 6.80
CA GLU A 154 -23.60 -1.91 7.21
C GLU A 154 -24.04 -0.88 8.27
N SER A 155 -25.32 -0.50 8.26
CA SER A 155 -25.95 0.39 9.23
C SER A 155 -26.56 -0.34 10.44
N ALA A 156 -26.36 -1.66 10.54
CA ALA A 156 -26.89 -2.45 11.64
C ALA A 156 -26.35 -1.97 13.00
N HIS A 157 -27.10 -2.30 14.05
CA HIS A 157 -26.70 -2.02 15.42
C HIS A 157 -25.34 -2.66 15.75
N LYS A 158 -24.51 -1.98 16.57
CA LYS A 158 -23.12 -2.39 16.85
C LYS A 158 -22.99 -3.77 17.52
N ASP A 159 -24.05 -4.25 18.16
CA ASP A 159 -24.13 -5.55 18.83
C ASP A 159 -24.65 -6.67 17.93
N VAL A 160 -24.92 -6.39 16.64
CA VAL A 160 -25.29 -7.38 15.64
C VAL A 160 -24.08 -7.78 14.82
N ASP A 161 -23.71 -9.06 14.91
CA ASP A 161 -22.62 -9.70 14.19
C ASP A 161 -23.14 -10.27 12.87
N TRP A 162 -23.08 -9.47 11.81
CA TRP A 162 -23.60 -9.86 10.50
C TRP A 162 -22.53 -10.41 9.55
N THR A 163 -22.92 -11.26 8.61
CA THR A 163 -22.08 -11.69 7.46
C THR A 163 -22.94 -11.80 6.20
N ILE A 164 -22.46 -11.28 5.07
CA ILE A 164 -23.15 -11.39 3.78
C ILE A 164 -22.35 -12.28 2.82
N PHE A 165 -22.79 -13.51 2.56
CA PHE A 165 -22.14 -14.37 1.58
C PHE A 165 -22.56 -13.98 0.16
N ARG A 166 -21.61 -13.49 -0.64
CA ARG A 166 -21.82 -13.01 -2.00
C ARG A 166 -21.71 -14.14 -3.00
N LEU A 167 -22.74 -14.29 -3.82
CA LEU A 167 -22.79 -15.27 -4.91
C LEU A 167 -22.99 -14.62 -6.27
N PHE A 168 -22.50 -15.30 -7.31
CA PHE A 168 -22.76 -14.95 -8.71
C PHE A 168 -23.95 -15.76 -9.22
N PHE A 169 -23.84 -17.10 -9.23
CA PHE A 169 -24.94 -18.02 -9.50
C PHE A 169 -25.00 -19.14 -8.46
N ALA A 170 -26.22 -19.59 -8.12
CA ALA A 170 -26.46 -20.79 -7.34
C ALA A 170 -27.09 -21.88 -8.22
N THR A 171 -26.55 -23.10 -8.17
CA THR A 171 -26.95 -24.24 -9.01
C THR A 171 -27.38 -25.44 -8.16
N GLY A 172 -27.95 -26.48 -8.78
CA GLY A 172 -28.40 -27.70 -8.09
C GLY A 172 -29.82 -27.59 -7.52
N GLU A 173 -30.59 -28.65 -7.66
CA GLU A 173 -31.97 -28.73 -7.16
C GLU A 173 -32.03 -28.83 -5.63
N SER A 174 -33.20 -28.56 -5.06
CA SER A 174 -33.44 -28.55 -3.61
C SER A 174 -34.11 -29.83 -3.08
N ASP A 175 -34.32 -30.83 -3.92
CA ASP A 175 -34.83 -32.14 -3.50
C ASP A 175 -33.83 -32.88 -2.63
N ALA A 176 -34.31 -33.85 -1.84
CA ALA A 176 -33.52 -34.53 -0.83
C ALA A 176 -32.31 -35.28 -1.40
N ASP A 177 -32.44 -35.91 -2.57
CA ASP A 177 -31.41 -36.76 -3.13
C ASP A 177 -30.30 -35.93 -3.80
N THR A 178 -30.69 -34.91 -4.57
CA THR A 178 -29.75 -33.94 -5.13
C THR A 178 -28.99 -33.20 -4.02
N TRP A 179 -29.70 -32.76 -2.97
CA TRP A 179 -29.07 -32.09 -1.83
C TRP A 179 -28.05 -32.98 -1.12
N ARG A 180 -28.39 -34.24 -0.79
CA ARG A 180 -27.46 -35.20 -0.17
C ARG A 180 -26.22 -35.43 -1.00
N THR A 181 -26.40 -35.55 -2.32
CA THR A 181 -25.30 -35.82 -3.25
C THR A 181 -24.37 -34.62 -3.35
N LEU A 182 -24.92 -33.43 -3.59
CA LEU A 182 -24.12 -32.22 -3.83
C LEU A 182 -23.46 -31.66 -2.57
N ARG A 183 -23.97 -31.95 -1.35
CA ARG A 183 -23.33 -31.47 -0.10
C ARG A 183 -21.94 -32.09 0.14
N GLU A 184 -21.72 -33.30 -0.38
CA GLU A 184 -20.46 -34.04 -0.20
C GLU A 184 -19.47 -33.83 -1.34
N GLN A 185 -19.94 -33.32 -2.49
CA GLN A 185 -19.10 -33.18 -3.69
C GLN A 185 -18.29 -31.89 -3.72
N GLU A 186 -18.70 -30.87 -2.97
CA GLU A 186 -18.08 -29.55 -3.01
C GLU A 186 -17.91 -29.01 -1.57
N ASP A 187 -16.66 -28.73 -1.20
CA ASP A 187 -16.34 -27.94 -0.01
C ASP A 187 -16.15 -26.48 -0.40
N VAL A 188 -16.83 -25.60 0.33
CA VAL A 188 -16.84 -24.17 0.06
C VAL A 188 -15.81 -23.49 0.94
N PHE A 189 -14.84 -22.84 0.31
CA PHE A 189 -13.92 -21.94 1.00
C PHE A 189 -14.39 -20.50 0.78
N ALA A 190 -14.16 -19.65 1.77
CA ALA A 190 -14.59 -18.26 1.76
C ALA A 190 -13.40 -17.32 1.54
N GLY A 191 -13.56 -16.37 0.63
CA GLY A 191 -12.64 -15.24 0.48
C GLY A 191 -13.22 -14.12 -0.38
N TYR A 192 -12.41 -13.43 -1.19
CA TYR A 192 -12.80 -12.19 -1.89
C TYR A 192 -13.05 -12.38 -3.39
N ILE A 193 -13.89 -11.51 -3.97
CA ILE A 193 -14.23 -11.61 -5.39
C ILE A 193 -12.98 -11.36 -6.22
N GLY A 194 -12.73 -12.23 -7.20
CA GLY A 194 -11.61 -12.09 -8.13
C GLY A 194 -10.25 -12.53 -7.57
N GLU A 195 -10.20 -13.08 -6.36
CA GLU A 195 -9.00 -13.75 -5.87
C GLU A 195 -8.75 -15.09 -6.60
N PRO A 196 -7.50 -15.62 -6.60
CA PRO A 196 -7.21 -16.93 -7.19
C PRO A 196 -8.10 -18.02 -6.59
N GLY A 197 -8.85 -18.72 -7.44
CA GLY A 197 -9.82 -19.73 -7.02
C GLY A 197 -11.25 -19.21 -6.88
N TRP A 198 -11.52 -17.92 -7.09
CA TRP A 198 -12.89 -17.39 -7.04
C TRP A 198 -13.84 -18.11 -8.01
N THR A 199 -14.94 -18.61 -7.45
CA THR A 199 -15.96 -19.38 -8.19
C THR A 199 -17.11 -18.47 -8.63
N THR A 200 -17.63 -18.74 -9.83
CA THR A 200 -18.76 -18.02 -10.43
C THR A 200 -20.07 -18.79 -10.29
N SER A 201 -20.02 -20.00 -9.75
CA SER A 201 -21.19 -20.81 -9.42
C SER A 201 -20.89 -21.64 -8.18
N ILE A 202 -21.90 -21.83 -7.35
CA ILE A 202 -21.84 -22.68 -6.15
C ILE A 202 -23.09 -23.56 -6.09
N HIS A 203 -22.95 -24.84 -5.71
CA HIS A 203 -24.11 -25.68 -5.48
C HIS A 203 -24.88 -25.21 -4.23
N ARG A 204 -26.21 -25.16 -4.31
CA ARG A 204 -27.07 -24.73 -3.19
C ARG A 204 -26.85 -25.57 -1.93
N ALA A 205 -26.57 -26.86 -2.09
CA ALA A 205 -26.25 -27.75 -0.97
C ALA A 205 -24.92 -27.39 -0.29
N ALA A 206 -23.89 -27.07 -1.08
CA ALA A 206 -22.58 -26.65 -0.59
C ALA A 206 -22.65 -25.27 0.10
N LEU A 207 -23.38 -24.31 -0.50
CA LEU A 207 -23.68 -23.02 0.13
C LEU A 207 -24.42 -23.19 1.46
N ALA A 208 -25.42 -24.07 1.52
CA ALA A 208 -26.14 -24.36 2.75
C ALA A 208 -25.23 -24.94 3.83
N LYS A 209 -24.38 -25.92 3.48
CA LYS A 209 -23.36 -26.49 4.38
C LYS A 209 -22.46 -25.41 4.98
N TRP A 210 -21.99 -24.47 4.15
CA TRP A 210 -21.14 -23.36 4.60
C TRP A 210 -21.88 -22.39 5.53
N LEU A 211 -23.08 -21.94 5.14
CA LEU A 211 -23.87 -20.99 5.94
C LEU A 211 -24.23 -21.56 7.31
N VAL A 212 -24.58 -22.85 7.37
CA VAL A 212 -24.91 -23.53 8.62
C VAL A 212 -23.67 -23.74 9.49
N ALA A 213 -22.54 -24.15 8.90
CA ALA A 213 -21.28 -24.26 9.63
C ALA A 213 -20.85 -22.91 10.21
N GLU A 214 -20.90 -21.83 9.43
CA GLU A 214 -20.53 -20.49 9.92
C GLU A 214 -21.51 -19.95 10.97
N ALA A 215 -22.78 -20.37 10.94
CA ALA A 215 -23.77 -20.00 11.96
C ALA A 215 -23.58 -20.75 13.29
N LEU A 216 -23.14 -22.01 13.26
CA LEU A 216 -23.05 -22.88 14.44
C LEU A 216 -21.63 -22.97 15.02
N GLU A 217 -20.61 -22.98 14.16
CA GLU A 217 -19.23 -23.38 14.43
C GLU A 217 -18.20 -22.31 14.01
N GLY A 218 -18.65 -21.22 13.37
CA GLY A 218 -17.77 -20.21 12.76
C GLY A 218 -16.79 -19.57 13.75
N THR A 219 -15.56 -19.31 13.29
CA THR A 219 -14.48 -18.69 14.08
C THR A 219 -14.63 -17.17 14.24
N GLY A 220 -15.68 -16.59 13.66
CA GLY A 220 -15.91 -15.14 13.65
C GLY A 220 -15.12 -14.37 12.59
N ARG A 221 -14.35 -15.06 11.74
CA ARG A 221 -13.52 -14.45 10.67
C ARG A 221 -14.29 -13.50 9.76
N TRP A 222 -15.57 -13.79 9.49
CA TRP A 222 -16.41 -13.04 8.57
C TRP A 222 -17.45 -12.14 9.24
N ILE A 223 -17.32 -11.89 10.54
CA ILE A 223 -18.15 -10.90 11.24
C ILE A 223 -17.89 -9.52 10.62
N HIS A 224 -18.98 -8.85 10.25
CA HIS A 224 -19.01 -7.60 9.47
C HIS A 224 -18.30 -7.70 8.12
N GLY A 225 -18.24 -8.92 7.57
CA GLY A 225 -17.58 -9.26 6.30
C GLY A 225 -18.57 -9.71 5.22
N MET A 226 -18.10 -9.65 3.97
CA MET A 226 -18.85 -10.14 2.81
C MET A 226 -18.02 -11.13 1.98
N PRO A 227 -17.83 -12.39 2.41
CA PRO A 227 -17.07 -13.36 1.62
C PRO A 227 -17.79 -13.80 0.35
N CYS A 228 -17.10 -14.51 -0.53
CA CYS A 228 -17.64 -15.31 -1.63
C CYS A 228 -16.96 -16.67 -1.72
N GLY A 229 -17.52 -17.59 -2.50
CA GLY A 229 -16.98 -18.94 -2.69
C GLY A 229 -15.70 -18.98 -3.51
N ILE A 230 -14.68 -19.67 -3.01
CA ILE A 230 -13.43 -19.96 -3.72
C ILE A 230 -13.12 -21.46 -3.68
N THR A 231 -12.43 -21.96 -4.69
CA THR A 231 -11.74 -23.26 -4.64
C THR A 231 -10.45 -23.11 -3.83
N PRO A 232 -10.07 -24.12 -3.02
CA PRO A 232 -8.82 -24.05 -2.27
C PRO A 232 -7.63 -23.94 -3.23
N PRO A 233 -6.57 -23.16 -2.90
CA PRO A 233 -5.36 -23.13 -3.70
C PRO A 233 -4.72 -24.53 -3.75
N LEU A 234 -4.05 -24.86 -4.86
CA LEU A 234 -3.40 -26.16 -5.11
C LEU A 234 -2.43 -26.64 -4.00
N LEU A 235 -2.07 -25.77 -3.05
CA LEU A 235 -1.33 -26.11 -1.83
C LEU A 235 -2.12 -27.01 -0.84
N ALA A 236 -3.46 -27.03 -0.90
CA ALA A 236 -4.28 -27.81 0.03
C ALA A 236 -4.40 -29.31 -0.35
N MET A 237 -3.77 -29.76 -1.44
CA MET A 237 -3.78 -31.17 -1.87
C MET A 237 -2.41 -31.87 -1.73
N MET A 238 -1.46 -31.30 -0.97
CA MET A 238 -0.19 -31.96 -0.70
C MET A 238 -0.28 -32.88 0.53
N PRO A 239 0.37 -34.07 0.51
CA PRO A 239 0.31 -35.03 1.61
C PRO A 239 0.92 -34.46 2.90
N THR A 240 0.48 -34.99 4.03
CA THR A 240 0.79 -34.50 5.38
C THR A 240 2.30 -34.48 5.68
N PRO A 241 2.74 -33.65 6.67
CA PRO A 241 4.14 -33.36 6.97
C PRO A 241 5.05 -34.54 7.36
N GLU A 242 4.54 -35.77 7.37
CA GLU A 242 5.29 -36.98 7.72
C GLU A 242 6.08 -37.58 6.54
N GLN A 243 5.96 -37.05 5.32
CA GLN A 243 6.45 -37.73 4.10
C GLN A 243 7.58 -37.05 3.29
N ALA A 244 8.28 -36.00 3.77
CA ALA A 244 9.53 -35.57 3.12
C ALA A 244 10.49 -34.79 4.05
N PRO A 245 11.80 -35.11 4.08
CA PRO A 245 12.78 -34.46 4.96
C PRO A 245 13.51 -33.28 4.29
N GLU A 246 13.75 -32.25 5.12
CA GLU A 246 14.81 -31.24 5.08
C GLU A 246 15.06 -30.47 3.77
N LEU A 247 14.44 -29.29 3.67
CA LEU A 247 14.99 -28.02 3.19
C LEU A 247 13.84 -27.04 2.98
N ILE A 248 13.40 -26.35 4.04
CA ILE A 248 12.77 -25.01 4.06
C ILE A 248 12.60 -24.69 5.55
N ASN A 249 13.49 -23.86 6.09
CA ASN A 249 13.24 -23.13 7.32
C ASN A 249 13.63 -21.68 7.04
N ILE A 250 12.61 -20.83 7.00
CA ILE A 250 12.50 -19.42 7.39
C ILE A 250 11.25 -18.94 6.65
N TYR A 251 10.08 -19.18 7.24
CA TYR A 251 8.85 -18.36 7.19
C TYR A 251 7.80 -19.09 8.02
N ILE A 252 7.97 -19.04 9.35
CA ILE A 252 6.85 -19.14 10.28
C ILE A 252 6.94 -17.89 11.15
N THR A 253 6.06 -16.94 10.89
CA THR A 253 5.66 -15.95 11.89
C THR A 253 4.15 -16.00 11.97
N ASP A 254 3.69 -16.95 12.77
CA ASP A 254 2.63 -16.82 13.77
C ASP A 254 1.50 -15.80 13.49
N GLU A 255 0.29 -16.31 13.28
CA GLU A 255 -0.96 -15.55 13.15
C GLU A 255 -1.47 -14.96 14.48
N SER A 256 -0.64 -14.95 15.54
CA SER A 256 -0.92 -14.25 16.81
C SER A 256 -0.57 -12.75 16.81
N ALA A 257 0.00 -12.20 15.73
CA ALA A 257 0.43 -10.79 15.68
C ALA A 257 -0.71 -9.79 15.40
N SER A 258 -1.71 -9.73 16.28
CA SER A 258 -2.35 -8.44 16.57
C SER A 258 -1.46 -7.67 17.56
N GLU A 259 -0.94 -6.51 17.15
CA GLU A 259 -0.25 -5.51 18.00
C GLU A 259 1.12 -5.91 18.60
N GLN A 260 2.19 -5.83 17.79
CA GLN A 260 3.51 -5.46 18.34
C GLN A 260 4.13 -4.38 17.46
N SER A 261 4.03 -3.12 17.91
CA SER A 261 4.91 -2.07 17.43
C SER A 261 6.34 -2.45 17.82
N ILE A 262 7.24 -2.57 16.83
CA ILE A 262 8.67 -2.76 17.14
C ILE A 262 9.14 -1.47 17.82
N ASP A 263 9.53 -1.59 19.08
CA ASP A 263 10.03 -0.46 19.85
C ASP A 263 11.51 -0.21 19.51
N ARG A 264 11.78 0.93 18.85
CA ARG A 264 13.13 1.42 18.54
C ARG A 264 13.42 2.74 19.23
N THR A 265 12.69 3.05 20.31
CA THR A 265 12.79 4.34 21.02
C THR A 265 14.17 4.64 21.58
N ASN A 266 15.03 3.63 21.78
CA ASN A 266 16.40 3.82 22.26
C ASN A 266 17.47 3.68 21.18
N TYR A 267 17.08 3.52 19.91
CA TYR A 267 18.05 3.36 18.83
C TYR A 267 18.82 4.65 18.56
N ASN A 268 20.14 4.53 18.40
CA ASN A 268 20.97 5.54 17.77
C ASN A 268 21.22 5.23 16.28
N SER A 269 22.04 6.05 15.61
CA SER A 269 22.33 5.89 14.17
C SER A 269 22.97 4.54 13.84
N PHE A 270 23.82 4.03 14.73
CA PHE A 270 24.47 2.73 14.54
C PHE A 270 23.47 1.58 14.72
N ASP A 271 22.54 1.65 15.67
CA ASP A 271 21.52 0.61 15.85
C ASP A 271 20.59 0.49 14.63
N VAL A 272 20.15 1.63 14.08
CA VAL A 272 19.37 1.66 12.82
C VAL A 272 20.17 1.05 11.68
N LEU A 273 21.43 1.46 11.52
CA LEU A 273 22.31 0.94 10.49
C LEU A 273 22.50 -0.57 10.64
N LYS A 274 22.81 -1.05 11.84
CA LYS A 274 23.01 -2.47 12.13
C LYS A 274 21.75 -3.29 11.86
N GLU A 275 20.58 -2.84 12.32
CA GLU A 275 19.31 -3.54 12.10
C GLU A 275 19.02 -3.70 10.60
N VAL A 276 19.14 -2.62 9.82
CA VAL A 276 18.90 -2.65 8.38
C VAL A 276 19.95 -3.50 7.67
N TRP A 277 21.23 -3.37 8.03
CA TRP A 277 22.33 -4.14 7.45
C TRP A 277 22.13 -5.65 7.62
N THR A 278 21.88 -6.09 8.85
CA THR A 278 21.63 -7.50 9.17
C THR A 278 20.33 -7.98 8.52
N GLY A 279 19.27 -7.16 8.52
CA GLY A 279 17.99 -7.50 7.87
C GLY A 279 18.10 -7.68 6.35
N LEU A 280 19.09 -7.04 5.71
CA LEU A 280 19.42 -7.24 4.30
C LEU A 280 20.33 -8.45 4.05
N GLY A 281 20.80 -9.14 5.09
CA GLY A 281 21.68 -10.30 4.98
C GLY A 281 23.05 -9.97 4.39
N LEU A 282 23.58 -8.78 4.70
CA LEU A 282 24.93 -8.35 4.34
C LEU A 282 25.96 -8.81 5.38
N PRO A 283 27.27 -8.92 5.06
CA PRO A 283 28.26 -9.46 5.99
C PRO A 283 28.44 -8.58 7.25
N GLU A 284 28.21 -9.16 8.43
CA GLU A 284 28.29 -8.41 9.70
C GLU A 284 29.69 -7.86 10.01
N THR A 285 30.74 -8.50 9.49
CA THR A 285 32.13 -8.06 9.65
C THR A 285 32.36 -6.62 9.17
N SER A 286 31.59 -6.18 8.18
CA SER A 286 31.72 -4.86 7.56
C SER A 286 31.21 -3.74 8.45
N LEU A 287 30.38 -4.05 9.46
CA LEU A 287 29.95 -3.08 10.48
C LEU A 287 31.13 -2.51 11.28
N ALA A 288 32.28 -3.19 11.33
CA ALA A 288 33.48 -2.65 11.98
C ALA A 288 34.12 -1.48 11.20
N SER A 289 33.73 -1.28 9.93
CA SER A 289 34.29 -0.24 9.06
C SER A 289 33.51 1.08 9.11
N ILE A 290 32.38 1.16 9.82
CA ILE A 290 31.58 2.40 9.90
C ILE A 290 31.98 3.27 11.09
N SER A 291 32.04 4.59 10.87
CA SER A 291 32.22 5.62 11.89
C SER A 291 31.14 6.69 11.72
N LEU A 292 30.38 6.96 12.77
CA LEU A 292 29.24 7.89 12.76
C LEU A 292 29.46 9.01 13.79
N PRO A 293 30.43 9.94 13.58
CA PRO A 293 30.73 10.98 14.56
C PRO A 293 29.62 12.03 14.65
N GLY A 294 29.41 12.56 15.85
CA GLY A 294 28.39 13.57 16.18
C GLY A 294 27.85 13.35 17.58
N GLU A 295 27.29 14.39 18.19
CA GLU A 295 26.62 14.27 19.49
C GLU A 295 25.22 13.68 19.32
N GLU A 296 24.85 12.73 20.19
CA GLU A 296 23.50 12.16 20.18
C GLU A 296 22.49 13.21 20.68
N GLY A 297 21.43 13.43 19.90
CA GLY A 297 20.37 14.38 20.24
C GLY A 297 19.63 14.94 19.02
N PRO A 298 18.73 15.91 19.23
CA PRO A 298 18.04 16.61 18.15
C PRO A 298 19.03 17.33 17.22
N ALA A 299 19.11 16.91 15.96
CA ALA A 299 19.99 17.50 14.95
C ALA A 299 19.25 18.42 13.95
N LEU A 300 17.91 18.42 14.00
CA LEU A 300 17.01 19.30 13.25
C LEU A 300 15.82 19.63 14.16
N PRO A 301 15.16 20.79 14.00
CA PRO A 301 14.07 21.23 14.88
C PRO A 301 12.79 20.40 14.64
N SER A 302 12.75 19.20 15.21
CA SER A 302 11.67 18.24 15.08
C SER A 302 11.57 17.36 16.30
N SER A 303 10.35 16.96 16.65
CA SER A 303 10.17 15.93 17.68
C SER A 303 10.64 14.55 17.18
N PHE A 304 10.63 14.30 15.87
CA PHE A 304 11.12 13.05 15.30
C PHE A 304 12.65 12.99 15.26
N LYS A 305 13.19 11.78 15.41
CA LYS A 305 14.64 11.50 15.34
C LYS A 305 15.17 11.47 13.91
N ILE A 306 14.95 12.55 13.15
CA ILE A 306 15.33 12.67 11.73
C ILE A 306 16.85 12.60 11.56
N GLY A 307 17.62 13.19 12.48
CA GLY A 307 19.10 13.12 12.43
C GLY A 307 19.64 11.70 12.48
N ILE A 308 19.08 10.87 13.37
CA ILE A 308 19.44 9.45 13.50
C ILE A 308 19.16 8.70 12.21
N LEU A 309 17.95 8.84 11.66
CA LEU A 309 17.57 8.20 10.40
C LEU A 309 18.43 8.71 9.23
N GLY A 310 18.75 10.01 9.22
CA GLY A 310 19.56 10.66 8.20
C GLY A 310 20.98 10.11 8.13
N GLN A 311 21.69 10.18 9.25
CA GLN A 311 23.06 9.69 9.36
C GLN A 311 23.13 8.17 9.10
N ALA A 312 22.18 7.39 9.62
CA ALA A 312 22.14 5.95 9.41
C ALA A 312 21.90 5.58 7.94
N SER A 313 20.96 6.23 7.25
CA SER A 313 20.64 5.91 5.85
C SER A 313 21.78 6.24 4.88
N ILE A 314 22.50 7.35 5.12
CA ILE A 314 23.68 7.73 4.34
C ILE A 314 24.84 6.78 4.65
N GLY A 315 25.08 6.48 5.93
CA GLY A 315 26.08 5.50 6.36
C GLY A 315 25.85 4.11 5.76
N LEU A 316 24.61 3.64 5.75
CA LEU A 316 24.21 2.40 5.08
C LEU A 316 24.56 2.43 3.60
N SER A 317 24.27 3.54 2.90
CA SER A 317 24.52 3.64 1.47
C SER A 317 26.01 3.57 1.14
N ALA A 318 26.84 4.34 1.85
CA ALA A 318 28.28 4.34 1.65
C ALA A 318 28.95 3.02 2.08
N LEU A 319 28.50 2.41 3.20
CA LEU A 319 29.01 1.12 3.65
C LEU A 319 28.65 -0.01 2.67
N THR A 320 27.45 0.00 2.10
CA THR A 320 27.05 -1.00 1.11
C THR A 320 27.83 -0.84 -0.20
N ALA A 321 28.13 0.40 -0.61
CA ALA A 321 29.01 0.66 -1.74
C ALA A 321 30.44 0.14 -1.48
N ALA A 322 31.00 0.42 -0.29
CA ALA A 322 32.31 -0.07 0.13
C ALA A 322 32.37 -1.61 0.18
N GLU A 323 31.30 -2.28 0.61
CA GLU A 323 31.17 -3.75 0.60
C GLU A 323 31.23 -4.32 -0.82
N ILE A 324 30.50 -3.73 -1.78
CA ILE A 324 30.56 -4.14 -3.19
C ILE A 324 31.98 -3.96 -3.75
N HIS A 325 32.63 -2.85 -3.42
CA HIS A 325 34.01 -2.60 -3.83
C HIS A 325 34.97 -3.65 -3.25
N ALA A 326 34.85 -3.97 -1.96
CA ALA A 326 35.65 -4.99 -1.29
C ALA A 326 35.43 -6.38 -1.91
N LEU A 327 34.18 -6.73 -2.24
CA LEU A 327 33.84 -7.98 -2.93
C LEU A 327 34.55 -8.09 -4.29
N GLY A 328 34.55 -7.01 -5.09
CA GLY A 328 35.19 -6.98 -6.41
C GLY A 328 36.72 -7.05 -6.34
N ASN A 329 37.33 -6.42 -5.34
CA ASN A 329 38.78 -6.36 -5.16
C ASN A 329 39.34 -7.49 -4.28
N LYS A 330 38.47 -8.32 -3.66
CA LYS A 330 38.84 -9.32 -2.67
C LYS A 330 39.67 -8.73 -1.52
N SER A 331 39.27 -7.54 -1.07
CA SER A 331 39.93 -6.79 0.00
C SER A 331 39.04 -6.68 1.24
N SER A 332 39.56 -6.09 2.31
CA SER A 332 38.74 -5.62 3.43
C SER A 332 37.89 -4.42 3.01
N VAL A 333 36.77 -4.21 3.71
CA VAL A 333 35.91 -3.03 3.54
C VAL A 333 36.63 -1.79 4.08
N PRO A 334 36.87 -0.75 3.26
CA PRO A 334 37.51 0.48 3.71
C PRO A 334 36.66 1.20 4.75
N ARG A 335 37.31 2.01 5.60
CA ARG A 335 36.59 2.79 6.62
C ARG A 335 35.67 3.81 5.97
N VAL A 336 34.42 3.84 6.43
CA VAL A 336 33.38 4.79 6.03
C VAL A 336 33.10 5.73 7.18
N THR A 337 33.06 7.04 6.92
CA THR A 337 32.75 8.05 7.96
C THR A 337 31.61 8.95 7.51
N VAL A 338 30.61 9.16 8.37
CA VAL A 338 29.47 10.06 8.11
C VAL A 338 29.20 10.97 9.31
N PRO A 339 29.63 12.24 9.27
CA PRO A 339 29.33 13.21 10.33
C PRO A 339 27.83 13.56 10.39
N LEU A 340 27.26 13.58 11.60
CA LEU A 340 25.82 13.84 11.82
C LEU A 340 25.37 15.20 11.25
N GLU A 341 26.13 16.27 11.54
CA GLU A 341 25.81 17.62 11.07
C GLU A 341 25.77 17.68 9.52
N HIS A 342 26.77 17.10 8.86
CA HIS A 342 26.82 17.08 7.40
C HIS A 342 25.66 16.26 6.81
N ALA A 343 25.30 15.13 7.43
CA ALA A 343 24.18 14.29 6.99
C ALA A 343 22.83 15.03 7.03
N VAL A 344 22.54 15.78 8.11
CA VAL A 344 21.28 16.53 8.22
C VAL A 344 21.22 17.74 7.29
N ILE A 345 22.37 18.33 6.96
CA ILE A 345 22.49 19.39 5.95
C ILE A 345 22.25 18.80 4.55
N GLU A 346 22.81 17.63 4.24
CA GLU A 346 22.59 16.96 2.95
C GLU A 346 21.10 16.59 2.74
N TYR A 347 20.38 16.25 3.81
CA TYR A 347 18.92 16.05 3.84
C TYR A 347 18.09 17.31 3.49
N LYS A 348 18.74 18.47 3.36
CA LYS A 348 18.12 19.74 2.94
C LYS A 348 18.77 20.31 1.68
N SER A 349 19.62 19.54 1.01
CA SER A 349 20.46 19.99 -0.12
C SER A 349 19.67 20.70 -1.22
N GLU A 350 18.43 20.28 -1.51
CA GLU A 350 17.57 20.91 -2.54
C GLU A 350 17.13 22.34 -2.18
N ARG A 351 17.41 22.79 -0.95
CA ARG A 351 17.10 24.13 -0.45
C ARG A 351 18.33 25.01 -0.27
N LEU A 352 19.53 24.43 -0.36
CA LEU A 352 20.77 25.06 0.07
C LEU A 352 21.73 25.37 -1.08
N TYR A 353 21.48 24.86 -2.29
CA TYR A 353 22.35 25.13 -3.43
C TYR A 353 21.99 26.46 -4.12
N THR A 354 23.00 27.08 -4.73
CA THR A 354 22.84 28.26 -5.59
C THR A 354 23.37 27.98 -6.99
N VAL A 355 22.87 28.71 -7.98
CA VAL A 355 23.39 28.72 -9.36
C VAL A 355 23.65 30.17 -9.73
N SER A 356 24.88 30.50 -10.10
CA SER A 356 25.33 31.88 -10.34
C SER A 356 24.95 32.81 -9.17
N ASP A 357 25.21 32.34 -7.94
CA ASP A 357 24.89 33.00 -6.67
C ASP A 357 23.39 33.25 -6.40
N GLU A 358 22.49 32.72 -7.23
CA GLU A 358 21.06 32.79 -7.02
C GLU A 358 20.52 31.50 -6.40
N LEU A 359 19.72 31.63 -5.34
CA LEU A 359 19.01 30.51 -4.74
C LEU A 359 17.92 30.01 -5.69
N ALA A 360 17.79 28.70 -5.80
CA ALA A 360 16.71 28.12 -6.58
C ALA A 360 15.33 28.52 -6.01
N ALA A 361 14.47 29.05 -6.89
CA ALA A 361 13.13 29.48 -6.51
C ALA A 361 12.34 28.33 -5.85
N PRO A 362 11.62 28.59 -4.75
CA PRO A 362 10.91 27.54 -4.05
C PRO A 362 9.82 26.90 -4.93
N SER A 363 9.72 25.58 -4.83
CA SER A 363 8.65 24.79 -5.41
C SER A 363 7.39 24.89 -4.52
N GLY A 364 6.39 25.64 -4.98
CA GLY A 364 5.08 25.74 -4.33
C GLY A 364 4.07 26.37 -5.28
N GLY A 365 2.87 25.82 -5.35
CA GLY A 365 1.81 26.39 -6.18
C GLY A 365 0.94 27.40 -5.43
N ALA A 366 -0.05 27.94 -6.14
CA ALA A 366 -0.92 28.99 -5.62
C ALA A 366 -2.06 28.49 -4.71
N ILE A 367 -2.28 27.17 -4.60
CA ILE A 367 -3.51 26.63 -3.99
C ILE A 367 -3.29 25.51 -2.98
N GLY A 368 -2.06 25.07 -2.76
CA GLY A 368 -1.73 23.91 -1.96
C GLY A 368 -1.61 24.19 -0.47
N GLY A 369 -1.20 23.15 0.25
CA GLY A 369 -1.03 23.17 1.69
C GLY A 369 -2.29 22.68 2.42
N LEU A 370 -2.43 23.07 3.69
CA LEU A 370 -3.51 22.62 4.56
C LEU A 370 -4.74 23.51 4.43
N HIS A 371 -5.91 22.90 4.21
CA HIS A 371 -7.20 23.57 4.08
C HIS A 371 -8.20 22.96 5.06
N LYS A 372 -9.00 23.82 5.68
CA LYS A 372 -10.05 23.40 6.61
C LYS A 372 -11.22 22.77 5.83
N THR A 373 -11.81 21.74 6.40
CA THR A 373 -13.03 21.06 5.95
C THR A 373 -14.11 21.17 7.03
N SER A 374 -15.32 20.67 6.77
CA SER A 374 -16.44 20.76 7.72
C SER A 374 -16.19 20.01 9.03
N ASP A 375 -15.34 18.99 8.98
CA ASP A 375 -15.06 18.02 10.05
C ASP A 375 -13.56 17.91 10.42
N GLY A 376 -12.67 18.67 9.76
CA GLY A 376 -11.23 18.51 9.91
C GLY A 376 -10.41 19.33 8.92
N TYR A 377 -9.42 18.70 8.31
CA TYR A 377 -8.53 19.31 7.33
C TYR A 377 -8.16 18.34 6.22
N VAL A 378 -7.85 18.87 5.06
CA VAL A 378 -7.15 18.16 3.98
C VAL A 378 -5.87 18.90 3.61
N ARG A 379 -4.85 18.17 3.17
CA ARG A 379 -3.70 18.74 2.46
C ARG A 379 -3.88 18.53 0.96
N ILE A 380 -3.73 19.61 0.21
CA ILE A 380 -3.80 19.64 -1.26
C ILE A 380 -2.37 19.79 -1.80
N HIS A 381 -2.00 18.93 -2.76
CA HIS A 381 -0.76 19.08 -3.51
C HIS A 381 -0.99 19.86 -4.80
N ASP A 382 -0.12 20.84 -5.08
CA ASP A 382 -0.25 21.75 -6.21
C ASP A 382 1.04 21.96 -7.02
N GLY A 383 2.09 21.17 -6.75
CA GLY A 383 3.35 21.23 -7.50
C GLY A 383 3.26 20.80 -8.97
N PHE A 384 2.09 20.38 -9.46
CA PHE A 384 1.86 20.02 -10.86
C PHE A 384 0.60 20.66 -11.45
N PRO A 385 0.65 21.18 -12.69
CA PRO A 385 -0.51 21.82 -13.33
C PRO A 385 -1.76 20.94 -13.37
N ASN A 386 -1.61 19.63 -13.64
CA ASN A 386 -2.74 18.71 -13.67
C ASN A 386 -3.35 18.46 -12.28
N HIS A 387 -2.58 18.59 -11.19
CA HIS A 387 -3.13 18.52 -9.83
C HIS A 387 -3.89 19.81 -9.49
N VAL A 388 -3.35 20.97 -9.88
CA VAL A 388 -4.02 22.26 -9.72
C VAL A 388 -5.36 22.26 -10.47
N GLN A 389 -5.33 21.99 -11.77
CA GLN A 389 -6.53 21.98 -12.62
C GLN A 389 -7.58 20.97 -12.15
N GLY A 390 -7.16 19.74 -11.79
CA GLY A 390 -8.08 18.73 -11.29
C GLY A 390 -8.71 19.12 -9.94
N THR A 391 -7.97 19.80 -9.06
CA THR A 391 -8.49 20.26 -7.76
C THR A 391 -9.49 21.39 -7.96
N LEU A 392 -9.17 22.37 -8.82
CA LEU A 392 -10.09 23.45 -9.15
C LEU A 392 -11.37 22.92 -9.78
N HIS A 393 -11.25 21.96 -10.71
CA HIS A 393 -12.41 21.31 -11.32
C HIS A 393 -13.28 20.58 -10.30
N LEU A 394 -12.67 19.80 -9.40
CA LEU A 394 -13.38 19.08 -8.35
C LEU A 394 -14.16 20.03 -7.42
N LEU A 395 -13.59 21.20 -7.12
CA LEU A 395 -14.20 22.22 -6.26
C LEU A 395 -15.12 23.19 -7.02
N GLY A 396 -15.35 22.99 -8.32
CA GLY A 396 -16.19 23.89 -9.14
C GLY A 396 -15.58 25.28 -9.37
N LEU A 397 -14.27 25.42 -9.25
CA LEU A 397 -13.53 26.68 -9.39
C LEU A 397 -12.91 26.82 -10.78
N LYS A 398 -12.73 28.08 -11.22
CA LYS A 398 -12.07 28.42 -12.48
C LYS A 398 -10.56 28.46 -12.33
N THR A 399 -9.84 28.27 -13.43
CA THR A 399 -8.38 28.48 -13.50
C THR A 399 -8.00 29.87 -12.99
N GLY A 400 -6.96 29.96 -12.18
CA GLY A 400 -6.53 31.21 -11.54
C GLY A 400 -7.20 31.52 -10.21
N ALA A 401 -8.06 30.63 -9.70
CA ALA A 401 -8.62 30.79 -8.36
C ALA A 401 -7.53 30.88 -7.28
N THR A 402 -7.79 31.69 -6.25
CA THR A 402 -6.85 31.93 -5.15
C THR A 402 -6.92 30.80 -4.11
N ARG A 403 -5.86 30.68 -3.30
CA ARG A 403 -5.83 29.79 -2.14
C ARG A 403 -7.02 30.00 -1.19
N GLN A 404 -7.47 31.25 -1.04
CA GLN A 404 -8.62 31.59 -0.21
C GLN A 404 -9.91 30.99 -0.79
N GLN A 405 -10.16 31.17 -2.09
CA GLN A 405 -11.36 30.60 -2.75
C GLN A 405 -11.38 29.07 -2.68
N VAL A 406 -10.22 28.43 -2.84
CA VAL A 406 -10.08 26.98 -2.61
C VAL A 406 -10.45 26.62 -1.18
N SER A 407 -9.97 27.37 -0.18
CA SER A 407 -10.29 27.12 1.23
C SER A 407 -11.78 27.29 1.55
N GLU A 408 -12.44 28.29 0.94
CA GLU A 408 -13.88 28.51 1.08
C GLU A 408 -14.68 27.31 0.54
N GLN A 409 -14.23 26.71 -0.57
CA GLN A 409 -14.88 25.52 -1.12
C GLN A 409 -14.62 24.26 -0.30
N THR A 410 -13.38 24.01 0.12
CA THR A 410 -13.06 22.83 0.93
C THR A 410 -13.79 22.82 2.26
N ALA A 411 -14.11 23.99 2.83
CA ALA A 411 -14.84 24.11 4.09
C ALA A 411 -16.24 23.47 4.06
N ASN A 412 -16.82 23.28 2.86
CA ASN A 412 -18.13 22.67 2.67
C ASN A 412 -18.09 21.14 2.52
N TRP A 413 -16.90 20.54 2.49
CA TRP A 413 -16.72 19.10 2.33
C TRP A 413 -16.39 18.43 3.65
N ALA A 414 -16.75 17.15 3.81
CA ALA A 414 -16.10 16.29 4.78
C ALA A 414 -14.71 15.87 4.25
N SER A 415 -13.74 15.78 5.15
CA SER A 415 -12.32 15.54 4.84
C SER A 415 -12.09 14.24 4.07
N ILE A 416 -12.71 13.14 4.52
CA ILE A 416 -12.60 11.82 3.90
C ILE A 416 -13.30 11.78 2.54
N ASP A 417 -14.45 12.43 2.40
CA ASP A 417 -15.17 12.47 1.14
C ASP A 417 -14.37 13.22 0.06
N LEU A 418 -13.77 14.36 0.42
CA LEU A 418 -12.91 15.12 -0.48
C LEU A 418 -11.64 14.36 -0.86
N GLU A 419 -11.01 13.63 0.08
CA GLU A 419 -9.91 12.71 -0.24
C GLU A 419 -10.36 11.60 -1.21
N ASN A 420 -11.51 10.98 -0.97
CA ASN A 420 -12.00 9.89 -1.81
C ASN A 420 -12.31 10.38 -3.24
N CYS A 421 -13.07 11.46 -3.38
CA CYS A 421 -13.38 12.04 -4.69
C CYS A 421 -12.13 12.54 -5.41
N GLY A 422 -11.17 13.15 -4.70
CA GLY A 422 -9.96 13.68 -5.30
C GLY A 422 -8.92 12.63 -5.67
N THR A 423 -8.67 11.68 -4.76
CA THR A 423 -7.52 10.77 -4.84
C THR A 423 -7.91 9.33 -5.14
N ALA A 424 -8.96 8.80 -4.52
CA ALA A 424 -9.36 7.40 -4.71
C ALA A 424 -10.07 7.19 -6.05
N GLU A 425 -11.00 8.09 -6.38
CA GLU A 425 -11.79 8.07 -7.62
C GLU A 425 -11.23 9.06 -8.65
N GLY A 426 -10.59 10.12 -8.18
CA GLY A 426 -10.06 11.20 -9.00
C GLY A 426 -8.61 10.99 -9.45
N LYS A 427 -8.06 12.04 -10.07
CA LYS A 427 -6.70 12.05 -10.63
C LYS A 427 -5.78 13.06 -9.94
N VAL A 428 -6.17 13.58 -8.77
CA VAL A 428 -5.39 14.54 -7.98
C VAL A 428 -4.81 13.91 -6.72
N ALA A 429 -4.12 14.70 -5.92
CA ALA A 429 -3.47 14.24 -4.69
C ALA A 429 -3.90 15.15 -3.54
N ILE A 430 -4.96 14.74 -2.85
CA ILE A 430 -5.59 15.40 -1.71
C ILE A 430 -5.74 14.35 -0.60
N TYR A 431 -5.28 14.64 0.61
CA TYR A 431 -5.37 13.69 1.73
C TYR A 431 -5.92 14.35 2.98
N ALA A 432 -6.82 13.65 3.66
CA ALA A 432 -7.31 14.06 4.97
C ALA A 432 -6.19 13.98 6.01
N LEU A 433 -6.11 15.02 6.83
CA LEU A 433 -5.27 15.06 8.01
C LEU A 433 -5.80 14.05 9.03
N ARG A 434 -4.93 13.16 9.51
CA ARG A 434 -5.29 12.11 10.47
C ARG A 434 -4.34 12.15 11.65
N SER A 435 -4.78 11.64 12.79
CA SER A 435 -3.91 11.21 13.90
C SER A 435 -3.39 9.79 13.69
N TYR A 436 -2.37 9.37 14.46
CA TYR A 436 -1.91 7.98 14.43
C TYR A 436 -3.03 6.98 14.71
N ARG A 437 -3.90 7.26 15.69
CA ARG A 437 -5.04 6.40 16.02
C ARG A 437 -6.00 6.21 14.84
N GLN A 438 -6.20 7.25 14.02
CA GLN A 438 -7.02 7.15 12.81
C GLN A 438 -6.30 6.38 11.70
N TRP A 439 -5.00 6.65 11.50
CA TRP A 439 -4.17 5.96 10.52
C TRP A 439 -4.07 4.46 10.79
N ASP A 440 -3.82 4.05 12.03
CA ASP A 440 -3.60 2.64 12.42
C ASP A 440 -4.86 1.76 12.24
N LYS A 441 -6.03 2.38 12.14
CA LYS A 441 -7.29 1.69 11.81
C LYS A 441 -7.43 1.37 10.32
N LEU A 442 -6.66 2.02 9.45
CA LEU A 442 -6.77 1.82 8.01
C LEU A 442 -6.11 0.50 7.57
N PRO A 443 -6.72 -0.26 6.64
CA PRO A 443 -6.10 -1.44 6.07
C PRO A 443 -4.73 -1.14 5.43
N GLN A 444 -4.54 0.08 4.91
CA GLN A 444 -3.24 0.50 4.37
C GLN A 444 -2.14 0.51 5.44
N SER A 445 -2.41 1.00 6.66
CA SER A 445 -1.41 1.04 7.73
C SER A 445 -0.90 -0.37 8.09
N ARG A 446 -1.82 -1.34 8.08
CA ARG A 446 -1.53 -2.76 8.35
C ARG A 446 -0.73 -3.43 7.24
N ALA A 447 -0.95 -3.03 5.98
CA ALA A 447 -0.24 -3.57 4.82
C ALA A 447 1.24 -3.12 4.73
N ILE A 448 1.61 -2.04 5.44
CA ILE A 448 2.98 -1.52 5.41
C ILE A 448 3.89 -2.33 6.34
N SER A 449 4.99 -2.83 5.78
CA SER A 449 6.04 -3.54 6.51
C SER A 449 6.66 -2.70 7.64
N ASN A 450 7.05 -3.34 8.74
CA ASN A 450 7.84 -2.71 9.81
C ASN A 450 9.32 -2.54 9.45
N PHE A 451 9.78 -3.19 8.38
CA PHE A 451 11.14 -3.10 7.84
C PHE A 451 11.14 -2.23 6.56
N PRO A 452 12.10 -1.29 6.39
CA PRO A 452 11.98 -0.22 5.41
C PRO A 452 12.31 -0.63 3.97
N ILE A 453 13.00 -1.76 3.76
CA ILE A 453 13.45 -2.23 2.44
C ILE A 453 12.95 -3.65 2.20
N SER A 454 12.12 -3.86 1.18
CA SER A 454 11.78 -5.21 0.71
C SER A 454 12.70 -5.61 -0.43
N ILE A 455 13.51 -6.65 -0.23
CA ILE A 455 14.37 -7.25 -1.27
C ILE A 455 13.92 -8.69 -1.54
N LYS A 456 13.63 -9.00 -2.81
CA LYS A 456 13.11 -10.32 -3.21
C LYS A 456 13.87 -10.84 -4.43
N GLN A 457 14.35 -12.08 -4.35
CA GLN A 457 14.87 -12.79 -5.52
C GLN A 457 13.68 -13.22 -6.38
N VAL A 458 13.70 -12.85 -7.66
CA VAL A 458 12.59 -13.09 -8.61
C VAL A 458 12.87 -14.27 -9.53
N SER A 459 14.13 -14.62 -9.74
CA SER A 459 14.53 -15.79 -10.52
C SER A 459 15.73 -16.48 -9.92
N GLN A 460 15.79 -17.80 -10.12
CA GLN A 460 16.93 -18.61 -9.73
C GLN A 460 17.83 -18.78 -10.96
N LEU A 461 18.98 -18.12 -10.95
CA LEU A 461 20.07 -18.31 -11.93
C LEU A 461 21.37 -18.43 -11.13
N SER A 462 22.35 -19.13 -11.68
CA SER A 462 23.67 -19.23 -11.03
C SER A 462 24.33 -17.86 -10.86
N PRO A 463 25.10 -17.64 -9.79
CA PRO A 463 25.84 -16.40 -9.59
C PRO A 463 26.88 -16.20 -10.70
N THR A 464 26.90 -14.99 -11.27
CA THR A 464 27.86 -14.58 -12.30
C THR A 464 28.92 -13.61 -11.77
N GLY A 465 28.92 -13.32 -10.47
CA GLY A 465 29.73 -12.26 -9.87
C GLY A 465 29.21 -10.86 -10.17
N LEU A 466 30.03 -9.85 -9.86
CA LEU A 466 29.75 -8.45 -10.19
C LEU A 466 29.76 -8.24 -11.72
N PRO A 467 29.06 -7.20 -12.24
CA PRO A 467 29.12 -6.84 -13.66
C PRO A 467 30.56 -6.72 -14.14
N ARG A 468 30.87 -7.29 -15.32
CA ARG A 468 32.25 -7.29 -15.87
C ARG A 468 32.86 -5.90 -16.05
N ARG A 469 32.05 -4.84 -16.09
CA ARG A 469 32.51 -3.45 -16.19
C ARG A 469 33.05 -2.91 -14.86
N MET A 470 32.70 -3.53 -13.74
CA MET A 470 33.21 -3.20 -12.41
C MET A 470 34.58 -3.87 -12.22
N GLN A 471 35.63 -3.17 -12.66
CA GLN A 471 37.00 -3.67 -12.64
C GLN A 471 37.66 -3.47 -11.27
N PRO A 472 38.58 -4.36 -10.85
CA PRO A 472 39.44 -4.12 -9.70
C PRO A 472 40.28 -2.83 -9.88
N GLY A 473 40.53 -2.11 -8.79
CA GLY A 473 41.34 -0.88 -8.79
C GLY A 473 40.60 0.39 -9.22
N ASN A 474 39.28 0.33 -9.46
CA ASN A 474 38.45 1.53 -9.69
C ASN A 474 38.52 2.50 -8.49
N LEU A 475 38.56 3.80 -8.77
CA LEU A 475 38.67 4.84 -7.72
C LEU A 475 37.33 5.11 -7.01
N LYS A 476 36.20 4.69 -7.62
CA LYS A 476 34.86 4.78 -7.03
C LYS A 476 34.23 3.40 -6.89
N CYS A 477 33.46 3.20 -5.81
CA CYS A 477 32.93 1.88 -5.42
C CYS A 477 32.07 1.18 -6.49
N LEU A 478 31.22 1.94 -7.18
CA LEU A 478 30.23 1.46 -8.15
C LEU A 478 30.60 1.75 -9.60
N GLN A 479 31.84 2.17 -9.87
CA GLN A 479 32.30 2.46 -11.23
C GLN A 479 32.11 1.23 -12.14
N GLY A 480 31.37 1.42 -13.23
CA GLY A 480 30.99 0.38 -14.19
C GLY A 480 29.59 -0.21 -14.00
N LEU A 481 28.90 0.10 -12.90
CA LEU A 481 27.48 -0.25 -12.70
C LEU A 481 26.59 0.65 -13.57
N ARG A 482 25.71 0.06 -14.39
CA ARG A 482 24.82 0.80 -15.30
C ARG A 482 23.38 0.86 -14.80
N VAL A 483 22.82 2.05 -14.68
CA VAL A 483 21.48 2.28 -14.12
C VAL A 483 20.62 3.06 -15.10
N VAL A 484 19.45 2.52 -15.44
CA VAL A 484 18.40 3.28 -16.11
C VAL A 484 17.41 3.72 -15.06
N GLU A 485 17.18 5.03 -14.95
CA GLU A 485 16.26 5.61 -13.99
C GLU A 485 15.08 6.27 -14.71
N MET A 486 13.86 5.89 -14.36
CA MET A 486 12.62 6.55 -14.77
C MET A 486 11.91 7.09 -13.54
N SER A 487 12.23 8.32 -13.17
CA SER A 487 11.79 8.87 -11.89
C SER A 487 11.59 10.38 -11.94
N ARG A 488 10.95 10.94 -10.89
CA ARG A 488 10.66 12.38 -10.75
C ARG A 488 10.67 12.77 -9.27
N VAL A 489 10.76 14.08 -9.02
CA VAL A 489 10.66 14.68 -7.68
C VAL A 489 11.89 14.34 -6.82
N ILE A 490 11.78 13.77 -5.62
CA ILE A 490 12.93 13.68 -4.68
C ILE A 490 13.38 12.24 -4.45
N ALA A 491 12.52 11.37 -3.90
CA ALA A 491 12.94 10.09 -3.35
C ALA A 491 13.65 9.16 -4.37
N ALA A 492 13.02 8.91 -5.52
CA ALA A 492 13.64 8.06 -6.54
C ALA A 492 14.82 8.74 -7.26
N PRO A 493 14.78 10.05 -7.59
CA PRO A 493 15.97 10.76 -8.08
C PRO A 493 17.14 10.72 -7.10
N LEU A 494 16.90 10.81 -5.80
CA LEU A 494 17.97 10.71 -4.81
C LEU A 494 18.65 9.33 -4.87
N CYS A 495 17.91 8.23 -5.07
CA CYS A 495 18.52 6.92 -5.24
C CYS A 495 19.57 6.90 -6.37
N GLY A 496 19.23 7.39 -7.57
CA GLY A 496 20.20 7.43 -8.66
C GLY A 496 21.34 8.41 -8.40
N LYS A 497 21.07 9.54 -7.75
CA LYS A 497 22.11 10.51 -7.33
C LYS A 497 23.10 9.84 -6.38
N THR A 498 22.63 9.06 -5.40
CA THR A 498 23.48 8.31 -4.46
C THR A 498 24.31 7.25 -5.17
N LEU A 499 23.72 6.50 -6.10
CA LEU A 499 24.47 5.51 -6.89
C LEU A 499 25.57 6.18 -7.73
N ALA A 500 25.26 7.33 -8.35
CA ALA A 500 26.21 8.11 -9.12
C ALA A 500 27.32 8.74 -8.26
N ALA A 501 27.02 9.14 -7.02
CA ALA A 501 28.02 9.65 -6.06
C ALA A 501 29.12 8.61 -5.79
N HIS A 502 28.77 7.33 -5.85
CA HIS A 502 29.69 6.21 -5.72
C HIS A 502 30.19 5.69 -7.08
N GLY A 503 29.94 6.38 -8.19
CA GLY A 503 30.52 6.10 -9.51
C GLY A 503 29.66 5.30 -10.49
N ALA A 504 28.40 4.98 -10.18
CA ALA A 504 27.52 4.32 -11.14
C ALA A 504 27.22 5.23 -12.34
N GLU A 505 27.16 4.66 -13.55
CA GLU A 505 26.70 5.36 -14.74
C GLU A 505 25.16 5.36 -14.76
N VAL A 506 24.56 6.52 -14.48
CA VAL A 506 23.11 6.67 -14.39
C VAL A 506 22.57 7.45 -15.59
N ILE A 507 21.70 6.81 -16.37
CA ILE A 507 20.91 7.47 -17.41
C ILE A 507 19.51 7.72 -16.86
N TRP A 508 19.19 8.98 -16.63
CA TRP A 508 17.88 9.44 -16.21
C TRP A 508 17.00 9.72 -17.43
N VAL A 509 15.99 8.87 -17.61
CA VAL A 509 15.03 8.93 -18.71
C VAL A 509 13.80 9.72 -18.27
N THR A 510 13.63 10.88 -18.88
CA THR A 510 12.45 11.74 -18.78
C THR A 510 11.65 11.70 -20.10
N SER A 511 10.65 12.56 -20.26
CA SER A 511 9.87 12.67 -21.50
C SER A 511 9.78 14.13 -21.92
N PRO A 512 9.79 14.44 -23.24
CA PRO A 512 9.61 15.80 -23.73
C PRO A 512 8.22 16.38 -23.39
N THR A 513 7.26 15.54 -23.01
CA THR A 513 5.90 15.96 -22.61
C THR A 513 5.74 16.19 -21.11
N LEU A 514 6.80 15.97 -20.32
CA LEU A 514 6.79 16.20 -18.87
C LEU A 514 7.49 17.53 -18.54
N PRO A 515 6.94 18.34 -17.62
CA PRO A 515 7.58 19.61 -17.25
C PRO A 515 8.85 19.38 -16.43
N ASP A 516 9.84 20.23 -16.66
CA ASP A 516 11.04 20.42 -15.84
C ASP A 516 10.65 20.95 -14.45
N LEU A 517 11.39 20.55 -13.41
CA LEU A 517 11.27 21.00 -12.04
C LEU A 517 12.61 21.61 -11.59
N PRO A 518 12.95 22.86 -11.99
CA PRO A 518 14.31 23.37 -11.90
C PRO A 518 14.99 23.26 -10.53
N ARG A 519 14.26 23.52 -9.44
CA ARG A 519 14.81 23.40 -8.07
C ARG A 519 15.25 21.97 -7.73
N VAL A 520 14.49 20.99 -8.20
CA VAL A 520 14.63 19.59 -7.81
C VAL A 520 15.50 18.86 -8.84
N ASP A 521 15.23 19.06 -10.12
CA ASP A 521 15.90 18.38 -11.23
C ASP A 521 17.39 18.76 -11.34
N ARG A 522 17.77 19.99 -10.96
CA ARG A 522 19.18 20.40 -10.91
C ARG A 522 19.94 19.72 -9.77
N GLU A 523 19.38 19.67 -8.56
CA GLU A 523 20.05 19.03 -7.42
C GLU A 523 20.11 17.52 -7.56
N PHE A 524 19.01 16.86 -7.94
CA PHE A 524 18.95 15.42 -8.07
C PHE A 524 19.37 14.89 -9.45
N GLY A 525 19.70 15.79 -10.38
CA GLY A 525 20.36 15.47 -11.66
C GLY A 525 21.89 15.37 -11.56
N ARG A 526 22.49 15.76 -10.43
CA ARG A 526 23.94 15.60 -10.18
C ARG A 526 24.34 14.12 -10.30
N GLY A 527 25.39 13.88 -11.08
CA GLY A 527 25.94 12.57 -11.41
C GLY A 527 25.26 11.84 -12.57
N LYS A 528 24.24 12.42 -13.22
CA LYS A 528 23.41 11.70 -14.19
C LYS A 528 23.48 12.28 -15.59
N LYS A 529 23.39 11.39 -16.59
CA LYS A 529 23.03 11.77 -17.96
C LYS A 529 21.52 11.94 -18.05
N THR A 530 21.04 12.93 -18.79
CA THR A 530 19.60 13.19 -18.94
C THR A 530 19.16 13.00 -20.37
N VAL A 531 18.20 12.09 -20.57
CA VAL A 531 17.64 11.78 -21.89
C VAL A 531 16.12 11.95 -21.86
N GLN A 532 15.55 12.33 -23.00
CA GLN A 532 14.10 12.49 -23.17
C GLN A 532 13.60 11.46 -24.18
N LEU A 533 12.79 10.51 -23.72
CA LEU A 533 12.18 9.47 -24.53
C LEU A 533 10.68 9.41 -24.24
N ASP A 534 9.84 9.62 -25.24
CA ASP A 534 8.40 9.45 -25.09
C ASP A 534 8.01 7.98 -25.25
N ILE A 535 7.69 7.30 -24.15
CA ILE A 535 7.29 5.87 -24.17
C ILE A 535 5.98 5.59 -24.95
N HIS A 536 5.22 6.63 -25.29
CA HIS A 536 4.08 6.52 -26.20
C HIS A 536 4.51 6.43 -27.67
N ASN A 537 5.71 6.93 -28.00
CA ASN A 537 6.33 6.76 -29.30
C ASN A 537 7.03 5.38 -29.37
N SER A 538 6.75 4.61 -30.42
CA SER A 538 7.30 3.26 -30.57
C SER A 538 8.82 3.22 -30.75
N GLU A 539 9.42 4.23 -31.39
CA GLU A 539 10.87 4.29 -31.63
C GLU A 539 11.61 4.67 -30.35
N ASP A 540 11.12 5.67 -29.61
CA ASP A 540 11.67 6.04 -28.30
C ASP A 540 11.55 4.88 -27.30
N ARG A 541 10.41 4.18 -27.30
CA ARG A 541 10.25 2.95 -26.51
C ARG A 541 11.28 1.90 -26.91
N LYS A 542 11.56 1.71 -28.20
CA LYS A 542 12.59 0.78 -28.66
C LYS A 542 13.99 1.19 -28.20
N GLN A 543 14.31 2.49 -28.22
CA GLN A 543 15.56 3.02 -27.67
C GLN A 543 15.69 2.74 -26.17
N LEU A 544 14.62 2.97 -25.39
CA LEU A 544 14.58 2.64 -23.97
C LEU A 544 14.81 1.12 -23.73
N LEU A 545 14.11 0.26 -24.48
CA LEU A 545 14.29 -1.19 -24.35
C LEU A 545 15.71 -1.64 -24.74
N ASN A 546 16.39 -0.92 -25.65
CA ASN A 546 17.78 -1.18 -25.97
C ASN A 546 18.72 -0.81 -24.82
N LEU A 547 18.52 0.34 -24.16
CA LEU A 547 19.27 0.71 -22.95
C LEU A 547 19.13 -0.37 -21.85
N LEU A 548 17.92 -0.89 -21.68
CA LEU A 548 17.59 -1.89 -20.65
C LEU A 548 18.20 -3.28 -20.90
N LYS A 549 18.66 -3.59 -22.12
CA LYS A 549 19.38 -4.84 -22.40
C LYS A 549 20.72 -4.91 -21.68
N ASP A 550 21.44 -3.78 -21.65
CA ASP A 550 22.80 -3.70 -21.11
C ASP A 550 22.87 -3.05 -19.72
N CYS A 551 21.73 -2.66 -19.15
CA CYS A 551 21.66 -2.08 -17.81
C CYS A 551 21.78 -3.16 -16.72
N ASP A 552 22.27 -2.77 -15.55
CA ASP A 552 22.30 -3.64 -14.37
C ASP A 552 21.06 -3.46 -13.50
N VAL A 553 20.58 -2.22 -13.42
CA VAL A 553 19.49 -1.79 -12.54
C VAL A 553 18.52 -0.91 -13.31
N PHE A 554 17.22 -1.17 -13.15
CA PHE A 554 16.15 -0.27 -13.54
C PHE A 554 15.50 0.32 -12.29
N VAL A 555 15.56 1.63 -12.11
CA VAL A 555 14.95 2.36 -10.99
C VAL A 555 13.71 3.08 -11.49
N GLN A 556 12.58 2.95 -10.78
CA GLN A 556 11.38 3.74 -11.07
C GLN A 556 10.75 4.38 -9.83
N GLY A 557 10.18 5.57 -10.03
CA GLY A 557 9.41 6.32 -9.03
C GLY A 557 7.92 6.44 -9.35
N TYR A 558 7.40 5.55 -10.19
CA TYR A 558 5.99 5.58 -10.60
C TYR A 558 5.15 4.62 -9.74
N ARG A 559 3.81 4.81 -9.79
CA ARG A 559 2.87 3.97 -9.04
C ARG A 559 3.04 2.50 -9.44
N PRO A 560 2.98 1.56 -8.48
CA PRO A 560 2.98 0.13 -8.76
C PRO A 560 2.10 -0.25 -9.96
N GLY A 561 2.70 -0.93 -10.93
CA GLY A 561 2.04 -1.40 -12.15
C GLY A 561 1.85 -0.35 -13.26
N SER A 562 2.08 0.95 -13.06
CA SER A 562 1.74 1.96 -14.07
C SER A 562 2.56 1.89 -15.35
N LEU A 563 3.78 1.33 -15.28
CA LEU A 563 4.64 1.16 -16.46
C LEU A 563 4.48 -0.21 -17.14
N ALA A 564 3.69 -1.13 -16.59
CA ALA A 564 3.55 -2.50 -17.10
C ALA A 564 2.97 -2.56 -18.53
N SER A 565 2.03 -1.67 -18.84
CA SER A 565 1.44 -1.56 -20.18
C SER A 565 2.43 -1.13 -21.27
N TYR A 566 3.59 -0.57 -20.88
CA TYR A 566 4.65 -0.14 -21.80
C TYR A 566 5.80 -1.15 -21.94
N GLY A 567 5.66 -2.36 -21.36
CA GLY A 567 6.71 -3.38 -21.45
C GLY A 567 7.71 -3.34 -20.29
N LEU A 568 7.45 -2.55 -19.24
CA LEU A 568 8.38 -2.27 -18.15
C LEU A 568 7.96 -2.92 -16.82
N SER A 569 7.17 -3.99 -16.87
CA SER A 569 6.95 -4.83 -15.69
C SER A 569 8.16 -5.71 -15.39
N GLN A 570 8.31 -6.17 -14.15
CA GLN A 570 9.37 -7.09 -13.73
C GLN A 570 9.53 -8.28 -14.69
N ASP A 571 8.43 -8.94 -15.05
CA ASP A 571 8.48 -10.13 -15.89
C ASP A 571 8.81 -9.83 -17.35
N GLN A 572 8.41 -8.66 -17.86
CA GLN A 572 8.80 -8.23 -19.21
C GLN A 572 10.28 -7.84 -19.26
N LEU A 573 10.77 -7.11 -18.27
CA LEU A 573 12.18 -6.73 -18.18
C LEU A 573 13.09 -7.95 -18.05
N ARG A 574 12.69 -8.98 -17.29
CA ARG A 574 13.43 -10.26 -17.19
C ARG A 574 13.56 -10.99 -18.52
N LYS A 575 12.60 -10.85 -19.43
CA LYS A 575 12.70 -11.44 -20.79
C LYS A 575 13.77 -10.74 -21.64
N ILE A 576 14.05 -9.48 -21.34
CA ILE A 576 15.06 -8.66 -22.04
C ILE A 576 16.43 -8.86 -21.39
N ASN A 577 16.47 -8.87 -20.06
CA ASN A 577 17.65 -8.97 -19.25
C ASN A 577 17.37 -9.88 -18.03
N PRO A 578 17.75 -11.18 -18.08
CA PRO A 578 17.39 -12.16 -17.07
C PRO A 578 17.95 -11.91 -15.66
N THR A 579 18.96 -11.05 -15.53
CA THR A 579 19.63 -10.74 -14.25
C THR A 579 19.33 -9.32 -13.76
N ILE A 580 18.40 -8.61 -14.41
CA ILE A 580 18.06 -7.22 -14.07
C ILE A 580 17.57 -7.09 -12.63
N ILE A 581 18.01 -6.01 -11.98
CA ILE A 581 17.49 -5.57 -10.69
C ILE A 581 16.46 -4.47 -10.96
N VAL A 582 15.24 -4.62 -10.44
CA VAL A 582 14.19 -3.59 -10.55
C VAL A 582 13.95 -2.98 -9.19
N ALA A 583 14.17 -1.66 -9.07
CA ALA A 583 13.96 -0.90 -7.86
C ALA A 583 12.73 0.00 -7.99
N ASN A 584 11.80 -0.11 -7.05
CA ASN A 584 10.54 0.63 -7.07
C ASN A 584 10.45 1.54 -5.84
N MET A 585 10.25 2.84 -6.09
CA MET A 585 9.84 3.82 -5.08
C MET A 585 8.36 4.12 -5.24
N SER A 586 7.61 4.10 -4.14
CA SER A 586 6.19 4.46 -4.13
C SER A 586 5.80 5.21 -2.86
N ALA A 587 4.64 5.86 -2.86
CA ALA A 587 4.18 6.56 -1.66
C ALA A 587 3.73 5.58 -0.55
N PHE A 588 2.95 4.55 -0.89
CA PHE A 588 2.27 3.69 0.09
C PHE A 588 2.75 2.24 0.11
N GLY A 589 3.66 1.86 -0.79
CA GLY A 589 4.14 0.48 -0.93
C GLY A 589 3.39 -0.30 -2.01
N PRO A 590 3.89 -1.49 -2.37
CA PRO A 590 3.27 -2.33 -3.39
C PRO A 590 1.98 -3.01 -2.91
N GLU A 591 1.78 -3.12 -1.60
CA GLU A 591 0.65 -3.82 -0.97
C GLU A 591 -0.38 -2.85 -0.37
N GLY A 592 -1.59 -3.36 -0.15
CA GLY A 592 -2.69 -2.63 0.48
C GLY A 592 -3.53 -1.77 -0.49
N PRO A 593 -4.68 -1.25 -0.03
CA PRO A 593 -5.66 -0.58 -0.88
C PRO A 593 -5.17 0.75 -1.47
N TRP A 594 -4.08 1.31 -0.95
CA TRP A 594 -3.52 2.59 -1.42
C TRP A 594 -2.28 2.42 -2.29
N SER A 595 -1.88 1.18 -2.64
CA SER A 595 -0.72 0.91 -3.49
C SER A 595 -0.76 1.69 -4.81
N GLY A 596 -1.95 1.80 -5.41
CA GLY A 596 -2.19 2.55 -6.64
C GLY A 596 -2.41 4.07 -6.47
N ARG A 597 -2.33 4.63 -5.25
CA ARG A 597 -2.59 6.06 -5.03
C ARG A 597 -1.37 6.93 -5.32
N ARG A 598 -1.63 8.20 -5.66
CA ARG A 598 -0.60 9.26 -5.74
C ARG A 598 -0.17 9.64 -4.33
N GLY A 599 1.10 9.92 -4.11
CA GLY A 599 1.54 10.50 -2.86
C GLY A 599 2.86 11.23 -3.01
N PHE A 600 3.12 12.07 -2.02
CA PHE A 600 4.33 12.86 -1.81
C PHE A 600 4.61 12.81 -0.32
N ASP A 601 5.84 13.05 0.10
CA ASP A 601 6.23 13.02 1.51
C ASP A 601 5.25 13.84 2.38
N SER A 602 5.03 15.11 2.06
CA SER A 602 4.06 15.95 2.78
C SER A 602 2.64 15.38 2.89
N LEU A 603 2.17 14.63 1.90
CA LEU A 603 0.86 13.97 1.94
C LEU A 603 0.87 12.72 2.81
N VAL A 604 1.96 11.94 2.76
CA VAL A 604 2.16 10.78 3.64
C VAL A 604 2.26 11.24 5.09
N GLN A 605 2.98 12.32 5.40
CA GLN A 605 3.00 12.89 6.74
C GLN A 605 1.61 13.33 7.23
N THR A 606 0.79 13.87 6.32
CA THR A 606 -0.57 14.34 6.64
C THR A 606 -1.52 13.18 6.92
N CYS A 607 -1.55 12.16 6.06
CA CYS A 607 -2.50 11.05 6.22
C CYS A 607 -2.08 10.05 7.28
N SER A 608 -0.79 10.01 7.67
CA SER A 608 -0.25 9.00 8.57
C SER A 608 -0.35 9.31 10.05
N GLY A 609 -0.64 10.54 10.45
CA GLY A 609 -0.53 10.96 11.85
C GLY A 609 0.68 11.82 12.18
N MET A 610 1.72 11.82 11.34
CA MET A 610 2.97 12.52 11.67
C MET A 610 2.76 14.01 11.91
N ASN A 611 2.00 14.70 11.05
CA ASN A 611 1.84 16.15 11.22
C ASN A 611 1.03 16.54 12.46
N VAL A 612 0.05 15.71 12.85
CA VAL A 612 -0.70 15.93 14.09
C VAL A 612 0.22 15.72 15.29
N SER A 613 0.98 14.62 15.30
CA SER A 613 1.90 14.30 16.39
C SER A 613 3.01 15.34 16.55
N GLU A 614 3.57 15.85 15.46
CA GLU A 614 4.58 16.92 15.47
C GLU A 614 4.01 18.22 16.05
N ALA A 615 2.75 18.54 15.74
CA ALA A 615 2.08 19.73 16.25
C ALA A 615 1.77 19.62 17.76
N GLU A 616 1.35 18.42 18.21
CA GLU A 616 1.12 18.13 19.62
C GLU A 616 2.39 18.33 20.46
N HIS A 617 3.54 17.82 19.99
CA HIS A 617 4.83 17.99 20.70
C HIS A 617 5.34 19.43 20.69
N ALA A 618 5.00 20.22 19.67
CA ALA A 618 5.41 21.61 19.61
C ALA A 618 4.65 22.50 20.61
N GLU A 619 3.50 22.04 21.12
CA GLU A 619 2.67 22.73 22.11
C GLU A 619 2.23 24.16 21.69
N LYS A 620 2.11 24.41 20.37
CA LYS A 620 1.74 25.73 19.81
C LYS A 620 0.25 25.87 19.43
N GLY A 621 -0.56 24.84 19.67
CA GLY A 621 -1.98 24.83 19.28
C GLY A 621 -2.23 24.73 17.77
N GLU A 622 -1.23 24.32 16.99
CA GLU A 622 -1.34 24.07 15.55
C GLU A 622 -2.11 22.77 15.28
N ALA A 623 -2.92 22.71 14.21
CA ALA A 623 -3.60 21.46 13.84
C ALA A 623 -2.66 20.43 13.21
N ALA A 624 -1.62 20.89 12.54
CA ALA A 624 -0.67 20.07 11.81
C ALA A 624 0.65 20.84 11.62
N ARG A 625 1.78 20.17 11.86
CA ARG A 625 3.13 20.72 11.68
C ARG A 625 3.96 19.82 10.77
N PRO A 626 4.51 20.32 9.65
CA PRO A 626 5.42 19.56 8.81
C PRO A 626 6.78 19.37 9.49
N THR A 627 7.49 18.30 9.15
CA THR A 627 8.91 18.14 9.51
C THR A 627 9.77 19.21 8.82
N PRO A 628 10.97 19.55 9.35
CA PRO A 628 11.82 20.62 8.80
C PRO A 628 12.34 20.33 7.38
N CYS A 629 12.37 19.06 6.96
CA CYS A 629 12.75 18.62 5.62
C CYS A 629 11.78 17.55 5.08
N GLN A 630 11.93 17.16 3.81
CA GLN A 630 11.23 15.99 3.24
C GLN A 630 11.93 14.70 3.70
N ALA A 631 11.83 14.42 5.00
CA ALA A 631 12.59 13.36 5.65
C ALA A 631 12.26 11.96 5.11
N LEU A 632 11.02 11.71 4.69
CA LEU A 632 10.57 10.44 4.11
C LEU A 632 11.11 10.28 2.69
N ASP A 633 11.13 11.34 1.89
CA ASP A 633 11.70 11.32 0.55
C ASP A 633 13.21 11.07 0.60
N HIS A 634 13.94 11.80 1.46
CA HIS A 634 15.39 11.66 1.59
C HIS A 634 15.78 10.27 2.12
N SER A 635 15.19 9.85 3.24
CA SER A 635 15.46 8.51 3.78
C SER A 635 15.02 7.40 2.84
N GLY A 636 13.88 7.56 2.15
CA GLY A 636 13.41 6.61 1.14
C GLY A 636 14.39 6.47 -0.02
N GLY A 637 14.94 7.58 -0.51
CA GLY A 637 15.91 7.57 -1.60
C GLY A 637 17.22 6.86 -1.24
N TYR A 638 17.80 7.17 -0.08
CA TYR A 638 18.98 6.46 0.42
C TYR A 638 18.69 4.97 0.66
N MET A 639 17.56 4.63 1.29
CA MET A 639 17.19 3.23 1.53
C MET A 639 16.93 2.45 0.22
N LEU A 640 16.42 3.10 -0.83
CA LEU A 640 16.29 2.48 -2.14
C LEU A 640 17.67 2.20 -2.75
N ALA A 641 18.62 3.14 -2.65
CA ALA A 641 19.99 2.93 -3.11
C ALA A 641 20.68 1.80 -2.34
N VAL A 642 20.50 1.73 -1.01
CA VAL A 642 20.97 0.62 -0.16
C VAL A 642 20.38 -0.70 -0.64
N GLY A 643 19.07 -0.76 -0.87
CA GLY A 643 18.41 -1.97 -1.38
C GLY A 643 18.91 -2.39 -2.77
N VAL A 644 19.17 -1.42 -3.67
CA VAL A 644 19.80 -1.69 -4.97
C VAL A 644 21.18 -2.29 -4.81
N MET A 645 22.04 -1.67 -3.98
CA MET A 645 23.39 -2.16 -3.74
C MET A 645 23.39 -3.53 -3.07
N ALA A 646 22.51 -3.76 -2.10
CA ALA A 646 22.32 -5.09 -1.50
C ALA A 646 21.87 -6.11 -2.55
N ALA A 647 20.99 -5.75 -3.48
CA ALA A 647 20.60 -6.62 -4.59
C ALA A 647 21.75 -6.88 -5.58
N VAL A 648 22.62 -5.90 -5.82
CA VAL A 648 23.86 -6.09 -6.63
C VAL A 648 24.78 -7.09 -5.94
N TYR A 649 24.99 -6.95 -4.63
CA TYR A 649 25.75 -7.88 -3.81
C TYR A 649 25.15 -9.29 -3.88
N HIS A 650 23.85 -9.44 -3.58
CA HIS A 650 23.18 -10.74 -3.60
C HIS A 650 23.16 -11.36 -4.99
N ARG A 651 22.98 -10.58 -6.05
CA ARG A 651 23.11 -11.07 -7.43
C ARG A 651 24.51 -11.61 -7.71
N ALA A 652 25.55 -10.95 -7.21
CA ALA A 652 26.92 -11.41 -7.41
C ALA A 652 27.19 -12.76 -6.72
N VAL A 653 26.65 -12.95 -5.51
CA VAL A 653 26.94 -14.15 -4.69
C VAL A 653 25.91 -15.28 -4.80
N LYS A 654 24.64 -14.97 -5.13
CA LYS A 654 23.51 -15.92 -5.22
C LYS A 654 22.93 -16.03 -6.63
N GLY A 655 23.21 -15.07 -7.52
CA GLY A 655 22.67 -15.02 -8.88
C GLY A 655 21.22 -14.56 -8.95
N GLY A 656 20.61 -14.75 -10.13
CA GLY A 656 19.22 -14.39 -10.40
C GLY A 656 18.95 -12.90 -10.64
N SER A 657 17.67 -12.58 -10.85
CA SER A 657 17.13 -11.22 -10.89
C SER A 657 16.50 -10.86 -9.55
N TRP A 658 16.48 -9.56 -9.21
CA TRP A 658 16.02 -9.10 -7.91
C TRP A 658 15.02 -7.95 -8.06
N ARG A 659 14.12 -7.85 -7.09
CA ARG A 659 13.21 -6.71 -6.93
C ARG A 659 13.46 -6.05 -5.59
N VAL A 660 13.53 -4.72 -5.61
CA VAL A 660 13.68 -3.87 -4.43
C VAL A 660 12.47 -2.95 -4.37
N ASP A 661 11.78 -2.92 -3.23
CA ASP A 661 10.62 -2.07 -3.01
C ASP A 661 10.84 -1.23 -1.74
N VAL A 662 10.75 0.10 -1.88
CA VAL A 662 10.77 1.06 -0.75
C VAL A 662 9.55 1.99 -0.88
N SER A 663 8.98 2.41 0.25
CA SER A 663 7.89 3.38 0.24
C SER A 663 8.01 4.46 1.31
N LEU A 664 7.48 5.63 0.99
CA LEU A 664 7.45 6.76 1.93
C LEU A 664 6.65 6.41 3.19
N ALA A 665 5.55 5.66 3.06
CA ALA A 665 4.78 5.19 4.20
C ALA A 665 5.54 4.12 5.02
N GLY A 666 6.39 3.30 4.39
CA GLY A 666 7.34 2.43 5.08
C GLY A 666 8.36 3.23 5.88
N MET A 667 8.94 4.27 5.28
CA MET A 667 9.85 5.19 5.98
C MET A 667 9.18 5.94 7.12
N MET A 668 7.92 6.35 6.94
CA MET A 668 7.13 6.97 8.01
C MET A 668 6.96 6.00 9.18
N LYS A 669 6.58 4.74 8.89
CA LYS A 669 6.36 3.72 9.93
C LYS A 669 7.66 3.44 10.68
N TYR A 670 8.78 3.40 9.95
CA TYR A 670 10.11 3.22 10.53
C TYR A 670 10.52 4.42 11.40
N LEU A 671 10.41 5.66 10.89
CA LEU A 671 10.72 6.88 11.64
C LEU A 671 9.86 7.01 12.91
N ARG A 672 8.56 6.70 12.83
CA ARG A 672 7.66 6.65 13.99
C ARG A 672 8.16 5.65 15.04
N SER A 673 8.68 4.50 14.63
CA SER A 673 9.16 3.47 15.57
C SER A 673 10.42 3.87 16.34
N LEU A 674 11.21 4.83 15.84
CA LEU A 674 12.36 5.40 16.55
C LEU A 674 11.97 6.25 17.77
N GLY A 675 10.68 6.47 17.98
CA GLY A 675 10.16 7.38 18.98
C GLY A 675 10.36 8.85 18.61
N GLN A 676 10.01 9.71 19.56
CA GLN A 676 10.15 11.16 19.46
C GLN A 676 10.89 11.67 20.70
N TYR A 677 11.52 12.83 20.59
CA TYR A 677 12.13 13.52 21.71
C TYR A 677 11.05 13.98 22.71
N PRO A 678 11.30 13.93 24.03
CA PRO A 678 10.30 14.32 25.04
C PRO A 678 9.88 15.78 24.93
N GLY A 679 8.57 16.03 24.90
CA GLY A 679 7.97 17.36 24.84
C GLY A 679 8.53 18.19 23.68
N ALA A 680 8.87 19.44 23.96
CA ALA A 680 9.39 20.37 22.94
C ALA A 680 10.91 20.29 22.70
N SER A 681 11.65 19.42 23.40
CA SER A 681 13.12 19.37 23.35
C SER A 681 13.69 19.15 21.94
N GLY A 682 12.97 18.41 21.10
CA GLY A 682 13.35 18.19 19.69
C GLY A 682 13.40 19.47 18.84
N PHE A 683 12.67 20.51 19.25
CA PHE A 683 12.61 21.79 18.52
C PHE A 683 13.68 22.79 18.95
N GLU A 684 14.51 22.47 19.93
CA GLU A 684 15.63 23.31 20.39
C GLU A 684 16.87 23.21 19.48
N ALA A 685 16.90 22.21 18.60
CA ALA A 685 17.96 22.03 17.62
C ALA A 685 18.08 23.23 16.67
N ARG A 686 19.32 23.54 16.29
CA ARG A 686 19.61 24.49 15.21
C ARG A 686 19.03 23.97 13.89
N ASP A 687 18.54 24.90 13.06
CA ASP A 687 18.15 24.61 11.68
C ASP A 687 19.15 25.15 10.66
N PHE A 688 19.06 24.61 9.43
CA PHE A 688 19.85 25.00 8.25
C PHE A 688 18.90 25.32 7.09
N ASP A 689 18.32 26.51 7.09
CA ASP A 689 17.27 26.87 6.12
C ASP A 689 17.80 27.62 4.90
N LYS A 690 18.99 28.22 5.03
CA LYS A 690 19.63 29.01 4.00
C LYS A 690 21.14 28.70 3.91
N PRO A 691 21.79 28.98 2.77
CA PRO A 691 23.19 28.62 2.56
C PRO A 691 24.15 29.20 3.61
N GLU A 692 23.83 30.34 4.22
CA GLU A 692 24.65 31.01 5.22
C GLU A 692 24.67 30.28 6.57
N ASP A 693 23.71 29.38 6.81
CA ASP A 693 23.69 28.58 8.03
C ASP A 693 24.72 27.43 7.96
N VAL A 694 25.20 27.09 6.77
CA VAL A 694 26.00 25.89 6.49
C VAL A 694 27.50 26.21 6.49
N PRO A 695 28.34 25.41 7.17
CA PRO A 695 29.80 25.56 7.10
C PRO A 695 30.36 25.45 5.68
N GLU A 696 31.28 26.34 5.29
CA GLU A 696 31.84 26.40 3.93
C GLU A 696 32.47 25.06 3.48
N GLY A 697 33.07 24.32 4.42
CA GLY A 697 33.71 23.03 4.12
C GLY A 697 32.78 21.97 3.52
N TYR A 698 31.47 22.08 3.74
CA TYR A 698 30.47 21.16 3.21
C TYR A 698 29.98 21.53 1.81
N PHE A 699 30.35 22.70 1.28
CA PHE A 699 30.05 23.06 -0.10
C PHE A 699 31.14 22.59 -1.06
N GLU A 700 30.71 22.27 -2.28
CA GLU A 700 31.52 22.20 -3.48
C GLU A 700 31.00 23.17 -4.53
N ILE A 701 31.91 23.62 -5.40
CA ILE A 701 31.61 24.54 -6.50
C ILE A 701 32.02 23.85 -7.80
N GLN A 702 31.07 23.73 -8.72
CA GLN A 702 31.25 23.05 -10.00
C GLN A 702 30.53 23.81 -11.12
N GLU A 703 31.07 23.75 -12.33
CA GLU A 703 30.39 24.28 -13.52
C GLU A 703 29.27 23.36 -14.00
N THR A 704 28.14 23.93 -14.41
CA THR A 704 26.96 23.20 -14.86
C THR A 704 26.44 23.76 -16.17
N GLY A 705 25.49 23.06 -16.81
CA GLY A 705 24.77 23.58 -17.98
C GLY A 705 23.89 24.80 -17.68
N PHE A 706 23.81 25.23 -16.42
CA PHE A 706 23.02 26.39 -15.96
C PHE A 706 23.90 27.51 -15.37
N GLY A 707 25.23 27.34 -15.35
CA GLY A 707 26.18 28.24 -14.69
C GLY A 707 26.89 27.58 -13.49
N THR A 708 27.71 28.36 -12.79
CA THR A 708 28.45 27.92 -11.60
C THR A 708 27.48 27.53 -10.48
N MET A 709 27.52 26.28 -10.03
CA MET A 709 26.67 25.76 -8.96
C MET A 709 27.48 25.56 -7.69
N ARG A 710 27.06 26.20 -6.59
CA ARG A 710 27.56 25.93 -5.24
C ARG A 710 26.55 25.04 -4.53
N SER A 711 26.97 23.83 -4.15
CA SER A 711 26.06 22.78 -3.67
C SER A 711 26.68 21.93 -2.56
N ILE A 712 25.85 21.22 -1.80
CA ILE A 712 26.31 20.39 -0.67
C ILE A 712 27.03 19.14 -1.19
N LYS A 713 28.22 18.85 -0.65
CA LYS A 713 28.97 17.62 -0.90
C LYS A 713 28.22 16.39 -0.39
N HIS A 714 28.61 15.20 -0.86
CA HIS A 714 28.12 13.99 -0.20
C HIS A 714 28.72 13.89 1.22
N SER A 715 27.89 13.52 2.19
CA SER A 715 28.30 13.55 3.60
C SER A 715 29.16 12.35 4.03
N ALA A 716 29.17 11.27 3.25
CA ALA A 716 30.04 10.14 3.49
C ALA A 716 31.42 10.30 2.85
N THR A 717 32.46 9.90 3.59
CA THR A 717 33.80 9.66 3.05
C THR A 717 34.15 8.19 3.17
N ILE A 718 34.93 7.67 2.21
CA ILE A 718 35.39 6.29 2.18
C ILE A 718 36.92 6.30 2.04
N GLU A 719 37.63 5.65 2.95
CA GLU A 719 39.09 5.66 2.99
C GLU A 719 39.69 5.12 1.69
N GLY A 720 40.53 5.94 1.03
CA GLY A 720 41.22 5.57 -0.20
C GLY A 720 40.37 5.57 -1.47
N LEU A 721 39.09 5.99 -1.40
CA LEU A 721 38.18 6.02 -2.54
C LEU A 721 37.53 7.40 -2.72
N GLU A 722 37.20 7.73 -3.95
CA GLU A 722 36.51 8.95 -4.31
C GLU A 722 34.99 8.81 -4.08
N VAL A 723 34.38 9.89 -3.58
CA VAL A 723 32.93 9.99 -3.38
C VAL A 723 32.48 11.38 -3.81
N GLY A 724 31.48 11.44 -4.70
CA GLY A 724 30.99 12.68 -5.29
C GLY A 724 30.58 12.52 -6.75
N TRP A 725 30.12 13.60 -7.37
CA TRP A 725 29.51 13.58 -8.69
C TRP A 725 30.42 14.18 -9.77
N ASP A 726 30.65 13.42 -10.85
CA ASP A 726 31.51 13.86 -11.97
C ASP A 726 30.71 14.55 -13.08
N ILE A 727 29.45 14.14 -13.26
CA ILE A 727 28.55 14.72 -14.25
C ILE A 727 27.69 15.77 -13.56
N MET A 728 27.75 17.02 -14.00
CA MET A 728 26.96 18.10 -13.43
C MET A 728 25.67 18.34 -14.23
N PRO A 729 24.61 18.86 -13.58
CA PRO A 729 23.30 19.01 -14.19
C PRO A 729 23.35 19.94 -15.41
N LYS A 730 22.50 19.65 -16.38
CA LYS A 730 22.33 20.40 -17.63
C LYS A 730 20.88 20.27 -18.10
N PRO A 731 20.43 21.06 -19.09
CA PRO A 731 19.05 20.99 -19.58
C PRO A 731 18.62 19.55 -19.89
N LEU A 732 17.40 19.17 -19.50
CA LEU A 732 16.88 17.82 -19.70
C LEU A 732 16.93 17.43 -21.17
N GLY A 733 17.43 16.23 -21.47
CA GLY A 733 17.55 15.74 -22.85
C GLY A 733 18.83 16.16 -23.57
N SER A 734 19.82 16.71 -22.86
CA SER A 734 21.10 17.09 -23.45
C SER A 734 21.98 15.90 -23.84
N ASP A 735 21.69 14.69 -23.33
CA ASP A 735 22.48 13.48 -23.61
C ASP A 735 21.83 12.58 -24.65
N LYS A 736 22.65 11.71 -25.25
CA LYS A 736 22.17 10.63 -26.11
C LYS A 736 21.73 9.43 -25.26
N PRO A 737 20.70 8.67 -25.68
CA PRO A 737 20.28 7.44 -25.03
C PRO A 737 21.25 6.28 -25.35
N ALA A 738 22.48 6.40 -24.89
CA ALA A 738 23.54 5.41 -25.06
C ALA A 738 24.48 5.38 -23.85
N TRP A 739 25.05 4.20 -23.59
CA TRP A 739 26.13 4.01 -22.62
C TRP A 739 27.47 4.45 -23.22
N ASP A 740 28.41 4.87 -22.36
CA ASP A 740 29.80 5.13 -22.79
C ASP A 740 30.60 3.85 -23.10
#